data_AF-A0A930SF11-F1
#
_entry.id   AF-A0A930SF11-F1
#
_cell.length_a   1.000
_cell.length_b   1.000
_cell.length_c   1.000
_cell.angle_alpha   90.00
_cell.angle_beta   90.00
_cell.angle_gamma   90.00
#
_symmetry.space_group_name_H-M   'P 1'
#
loop_
_entity.id
_entity.type
_entity.pdbx_description
1 polymer ?
#
loop_
_entity_poly.entity_id
_entity_poly.type
_entity_poly.pdbx_seq_one_letter_code
_entity_poly.pdbx_strand_id
1 'polypeptide(L)'
;YWAGNPNLKPEKSLNIDMSLEGENKNTYARVGVFHNRIKNYMSVYFTGEFQDFAPYLKGDAKYQRAPDMIYSFKNIGMAEITGLQAEVQQKFGKYWSGKLGYTYLHAINKSDPTMPRQLLDKPVHKVDIGVTYDNPKTGWNGSIWGDYYINMLDSNTLNNGGNYWPDILSGDAGVYKKQVYQKKTFGIWNLMVQKRFNKNAMMYFGINNIFNHRDDDRATQERVYRIGVNLKFGGGDSKTTPIGKDGNKAANANGGVTNGASGSETGVQNISEVVKLTDFIRPDFDTTKERGVEFIGDYRARWMSHDGTNRPQSPFRSNSAIGSAKANMYDSNRHSFEQRIRLGFDARINPFTNLSVIGSMTGMSGVDTSWTKSESKGFNHQRLDTVDLTRHVKKWDVSVGRLNEPMGASGYWFGQSYDGVRGVWTGNDTQVRVGVGSFKHSTGISDSAYTHVVHEVITRPPTAAELIGINRDEYPYDINNATKTGADGESKSSDDAPAPDSPSGIYESTYKGKVDTIYFYQQLKDLQDEYEAYKESLNLSWSNPNRDQELEKANAKLAETQQKQAQVMSRLQDILTKAYPTDMAEKKFSLDIPSGGYAMYEITNKNTGEKLYKTGDIMYNVNSSLYPEYLKEKAKGLIVSADNKDALVNPKAYVEKHSDEINQSVAEIAKYNATDNWSNYNNSELDVVWVKQPDGTFKQSYDYYGQPASDYEFTGYLGAKTYKYDSGSYVFSDYDAKDAIYKKNFTMSSNDWGEGSSYYGWGMPNALFNYMYNLEKVVHDAESENKLP
;
A
#
# COMPACT_ATOMS: atom_id res chain seq x y z
N TYR A 1 -10.39 3.15 3.30
CA TYR A 1 -10.79 3.31 1.88
C TYR A 1 -11.89 4.36 1.73
N TRP A 2 -12.11 4.85 0.50
CA TRP A 2 -13.17 5.82 0.20
C TRP A 2 -14.15 5.26 -0.83
N ALA A 3 -15.45 5.38 -0.56
CA ALA A 3 -16.52 5.08 -1.49
C ALA A 3 -17.08 6.38 -2.08
N GLY A 4 -17.08 6.49 -3.41
CA GLY A 4 -17.66 7.64 -4.12
C GLY A 4 -19.18 7.72 -3.95
N ASN A 5 -19.73 8.93 -3.96
CA ASN A 5 -21.19 9.15 -3.93
C ASN A 5 -21.63 9.92 -5.18
N PRO A 6 -22.27 9.26 -6.17
CA PRO A 6 -22.69 9.90 -7.42
C PRO A 6 -23.86 10.88 -7.24
N ASN A 7 -24.52 10.87 -6.09
CA ASN A 7 -25.72 11.68 -5.81
C ASN A 7 -25.41 13.01 -5.14
N LEU A 8 -24.13 13.41 -5.06
CA LEU A 8 -23.72 14.67 -4.45
C LEU A 8 -24.29 15.87 -5.21
N LYS A 9 -24.93 16.77 -4.48
CA LYS A 9 -25.47 18.04 -4.98
C LYS A 9 -24.58 19.20 -4.55
N PRO A 10 -24.39 20.23 -5.39
CA PRO A 10 -23.63 21.42 -5.01
C PRO A 10 -24.18 22.10 -3.74
N GLU A 11 -23.26 22.56 -2.88
CA GLU A 11 -23.58 23.38 -1.72
C GLU A 11 -24.09 24.77 -2.15
N LYS A 12 -25.04 25.32 -1.40
CA LYS A 12 -25.53 26.70 -1.59
C LYS A 12 -25.52 27.42 -0.26
N SER A 13 -24.80 28.52 -0.14
CA SER A 13 -24.69 29.30 1.09
C SER A 13 -25.35 30.68 0.99
N LEU A 14 -25.93 31.13 2.09
CA LEU A 14 -26.31 32.52 2.35
C LEU A 14 -25.59 32.95 3.63
N ASN A 15 -24.71 33.93 3.53
CA ASN A 15 -23.97 34.49 4.66
C ASN A 15 -24.43 35.93 4.89
N ILE A 16 -24.68 36.26 6.16
CA ILE A 16 -24.95 37.61 6.65
C ILE A 16 -23.97 37.88 7.79
N ASP A 17 -23.20 38.95 7.69
CA ASP A 17 -22.31 39.43 8.74
C ASP A 17 -22.54 40.90 9.06
N MET A 18 -22.34 41.24 10.33
CA MET A 18 -22.39 42.62 10.82
C MET A 18 -21.26 42.80 11.82
N SER A 19 -20.44 43.84 11.64
CA SER A 19 -19.39 44.16 12.60
C SER A 19 -19.33 45.65 12.92
N LEU A 20 -18.97 45.92 14.16
CA LEU A 20 -18.58 47.22 14.66
C LEU A 20 -17.08 47.21 14.90
N GLU A 21 -16.39 48.18 14.32
CA GLU A 21 -14.95 48.36 14.47
C GLU A 21 -14.68 49.74 15.04
N GLY A 22 -13.68 49.84 15.91
CA GLY A 22 -13.25 51.09 16.51
C GLY A 22 -11.75 51.11 16.71
N GLU A 23 -11.14 52.27 16.46
CA GLU A 23 -9.72 52.46 16.67
C GLU A 23 -9.42 53.78 17.39
N ASN A 24 -8.28 53.81 18.07
CA ASN A 24 -7.62 55.02 18.52
C ASN A 24 -6.09 54.87 18.31
N LYS A 25 -5.30 55.83 18.80
CA LYS A 25 -3.84 55.83 18.63
C LYS A 25 -3.15 54.54 19.09
N ASN A 26 -3.64 53.91 20.16
CA ASN A 26 -3.01 52.78 20.82
C ASN A 26 -3.84 51.49 20.79
N THR A 27 -5.14 51.57 20.53
CA THR A 27 -6.07 50.44 20.66
C THR A 27 -6.92 50.31 19.42
N TYR A 28 -7.05 49.09 18.91
CA TYR A 28 -8.06 48.72 17.93
C TYR A 28 -8.93 47.62 18.52
N ALA A 29 -10.23 47.71 18.29
CA ALA A 29 -11.18 46.71 18.71
C ALA A 29 -12.21 46.47 17.60
N ARG A 30 -12.57 45.20 17.44
CA ARG A 30 -13.63 44.76 16.54
C ARG A 30 -14.55 43.80 17.29
N VAL A 31 -15.84 43.97 17.09
CA VAL A 31 -16.83 42.96 17.46
C VAL A 31 -17.76 42.73 16.28
N GLY A 32 -18.02 41.48 15.95
CA GLY A 32 -18.87 41.10 14.84
C GLY A 32 -19.73 39.90 15.19
N VAL A 33 -20.88 39.83 14.54
CA VAL A 33 -21.76 38.67 14.53
C VAL A 33 -21.96 38.23 13.09
N PHE A 34 -22.07 36.93 12.89
CA PHE A 34 -22.32 36.37 11.57
C PHE A 34 -23.27 35.19 11.66
N HIS A 35 -24.02 34.99 10.58
CA HIS A 35 -24.92 33.87 10.40
C HIS A 35 -24.78 33.35 8.97
N ASN A 36 -24.45 32.07 8.83
CA ASN A 36 -24.34 31.39 7.56
C ASN A 36 -25.30 30.20 7.52
N ARG A 37 -26.12 30.15 6.48
CA ARG A 37 -27.04 29.07 6.20
C ARG A 37 -26.60 28.36 4.93
N ILE A 38 -26.23 27.09 5.05
CA ILE A 38 -25.70 26.28 3.95
C ILE A 38 -26.66 25.14 3.65
N LYS A 39 -27.18 25.07 2.43
CA LYS A 39 -27.97 23.96 1.90
C LYS A 39 -27.08 22.98 1.14
N ASN A 40 -27.49 21.71 1.14
CA ASN A 40 -26.75 20.57 0.62
C ASN A 40 -25.35 20.46 1.23
N TYR A 41 -25.16 20.84 2.50
CA TYR A 41 -23.84 20.79 3.14
C TYR A 41 -23.23 19.39 3.01
N MET A 42 -22.02 19.27 2.47
CA MET A 42 -21.32 18.01 2.28
C MET A 42 -20.52 17.69 3.54
N SER A 43 -20.61 16.44 4.01
CA SER A 43 -19.84 15.98 5.16
C SER A 43 -19.26 14.60 4.88
N VAL A 44 -18.06 14.37 5.42
CA VAL A 44 -17.44 13.05 5.51
C VAL A 44 -18.20 12.25 6.56
N TYR A 45 -18.47 10.99 6.28
CA TYR A 45 -18.99 10.05 7.25
C TYR A 45 -18.38 8.66 7.03
N PHE A 46 -18.28 7.91 8.12
CA PHE A 46 -17.97 6.49 8.04
C PHE A 46 -19.20 5.73 7.54
N THR A 47 -19.05 4.90 6.52
CA THR A 47 -20.18 4.19 5.87
C THR A 47 -20.81 3.11 6.74
N GLY A 48 -20.09 2.61 7.74
CA GLY A 48 -20.45 1.40 8.47
C GLY A 48 -19.74 0.14 7.95
N GLU A 49 -19.04 0.23 6.81
CA GLU A 49 -18.40 -0.90 6.16
C GLU A 49 -16.89 -0.94 6.39
N PHE A 50 -16.34 -2.15 6.44
CA PHE A 50 -14.92 -2.43 6.61
C PHE A 50 -14.39 -3.26 5.43
N GLN A 51 -13.15 -3.00 5.04
CA GLN A 51 -12.41 -3.80 4.07
C GLN A 51 -11.35 -4.62 4.82
N ASP A 52 -11.55 -5.93 4.89
CA ASP A 52 -10.61 -6.86 5.53
C ASP A 52 -9.79 -7.61 4.48
N PHE A 53 -8.48 -7.32 4.41
CA PHE A 53 -7.56 -8.01 3.49
C PHE A 53 -6.97 -9.29 4.07
N ALA A 54 -7.18 -9.58 5.36
CA ALA A 54 -6.64 -10.75 6.02
C ALA A 54 -7.72 -11.48 6.86
N PRO A 55 -8.85 -11.88 6.25
CA PRO A 55 -9.96 -12.50 6.97
C PRO A 55 -9.57 -13.78 7.72
N TYR A 56 -8.51 -14.46 7.27
CA TYR A 56 -7.95 -15.68 7.85
C TYR A 56 -7.28 -15.47 9.22
N LEU A 57 -6.76 -14.27 9.51
CA LEU A 57 -6.19 -13.97 10.82
C LEU A 57 -7.34 -13.80 11.84
N LYS A 58 -7.27 -14.54 12.95
CA LYS A 58 -8.24 -14.52 14.07
C LYS A 58 -7.60 -13.99 15.35
N GLY A 59 -8.44 -13.50 16.28
CA GLY A 59 -8.01 -13.07 17.61
C GLY A 59 -6.88 -12.03 17.59
N ASP A 60 -5.89 -12.19 18.45
CA ASP A 60 -4.77 -11.25 18.62
C ASP A 60 -3.89 -11.13 17.36
N ALA A 61 -3.81 -12.18 16.54
CA ALA A 61 -3.00 -12.19 15.32
C ALA A 61 -3.48 -11.15 14.28
N LYS A 62 -4.78 -10.82 14.32
CA LYS A 62 -5.39 -9.87 13.39
C LYS A 62 -5.03 -8.41 13.69
N TYR A 63 -4.45 -8.10 14.84
CA TYR A 63 -3.83 -6.79 15.10
C TYR A 63 -2.73 -6.44 14.08
N GLN A 64 -2.08 -7.45 13.51
CA GLN A 64 -1.04 -7.27 12.49
C GLN A 64 -1.61 -6.79 11.14
N ARG A 65 -2.90 -7.05 10.87
CA ARG A 65 -3.61 -6.67 9.65
C ARG A 65 -5.08 -6.34 9.94
N ALA A 66 -5.31 -5.23 10.64
CA ALA A 66 -6.65 -4.77 10.95
C ALA A 66 -7.41 -4.38 9.65
N PRO A 67 -8.73 -4.65 9.56
CA PRO A 67 -9.61 -4.16 8.51
C PRO A 67 -9.62 -2.64 8.45
N ASP A 68 -9.65 -2.13 7.23
CA ASP A 68 -9.71 -0.71 6.95
C ASP A 68 -11.15 -0.21 6.91
N MET A 69 -11.42 0.92 7.57
CA MET A 69 -12.72 1.58 7.47
C MET A 69 -12.98 2.15 6.07
N ILE A 70 -14.23 2.06 5.62
CA ILE A 70 -14.71 2.70 4.39
C ILE A 70 -15.45 4.00 4.73
N TYR A 71 -14.94 5.13 4.25
CA TYR A 71 -15.54 6.46 4.38
C TYR A 71 -16.22 6.90 3.09
N SER A 72 -17.21 7.78 3.19
CA SER A 72 -17.85 8.40 2.02
C SER A 72 -18.27 9.85 2.32
N PHE A 73 -18.83 10.51 1.31
CA PHE A 73 -19.39 11.85 1.40
C PHE A 73 -20.89 11.82 1.19
N LYS A 74 -21.63 12.67 1.90
CA LYS A 74 -23.06 12.87 1.65
C LYS A 74 -23.47 14.33 1.87
N ASN A 75 -24.57 14.73 1.23
CA ASN A 75 -25.24 15.98 1.57
C ASN A 75 -26.11 15.78 2.83
N ILE A 76 -25.77 16.42 3.94
CA ILE A 76 -26.50 16.35 5.23
C ILE A 76 -27.71 17.30 5.29
N GLY A 77 -28.18 17.79 4.13
CA GLY A 77 -29.31 18.72 4.04
C GLY A 77 -28.90 20.16 4.39
N MET A 78 -29.04 20.59 5.65
CA MET A 78 -28.84 21.99 6.04
C MET A 78 -27.93 22.14 7.25
N ALA A 79 -26.96 23.04 7.11
CA ALA A 79 -26.08 23.49 8.18
C ALA A 79 -26.35 24.97 8.49
N GLU A 80 -26.36 25.31 9.78
CA GLU A 80 -26.41 26.68 10.27
C GLU A 80 -25.18 26.95 11.12
N ILE A 81 -24.47 28.03 10.80
CA ILE A 81 -23.28 28.44 11.53
C ILE A 81 -23.53 29.88 11.97
N THR A 82 -23.74 30.06 13.27
CA THR A 82 -23.89 31.38 13.89
C THR A 82 -22.71 31.62 14.81
N GLY A 83 -22.13 32.81 14.78
CA GLY A 83 -21.00 33.09 15.65
C GLY A 83 -20.86 34.55 16.02
N LEU A 84 -20.04 34.74 17.05
CA LEU A 84 -19.57 36.04 17.49
C LEU A 84 -18.05 36.05 17.41
N GLN A 85 -17.49 37.14 16.91
CA GLN A 85 -16.07 37.39 16.85
C GLN A 85 -15.77 38.68 17.59
N ALA A 86 -14.75 38.64 18.44
CA ALA A 86 -14.21 39.82 19.10
C ALA A 86 -12.70 39.80 18.94
N GLU A 87 -12.13 40.96 18.64
CA GLU A 87 -10.68 41.15 18.56
C GLU A 87 -10.33 42.46 19.24
N VAL A 88 -9.27 42.44 20.04
CA VAL A 88 -8.63 43.65 20.56
C VAL A 88 -7.14 43.59 20.30
N GLN A 89 -6.59 44.71 19.85
CA GLN A 89 -5.17 44.93 19.69
C GLN A 89 -4.78 46.16 20.50
N GLN A 90 -3.71 46.05 21.28
CA GLN A 90 -3.23 47.10 22.17
C GLN A 90 -1.74 47.34 21.97
N LYS A 91 -1.35 48.59 21.74
CA LYS A 91 0.05 49.03 21.75
C LYS A 91 0.49 49.35 23.17
N PHE A 92 1.65 48.83 23.55
CA PHE A 92 2.32 49.05 24.82
C PHE A 92 3.64 49.80 24.55
N GLY A 93 3.65 51.11 24.80
CA GLY A 93 4.80 51.96 24.47
C GLY A 93 5.03 52.08 22.97
N LYS A 94 6.31 52.22 22.56
CA LYS A 94 6.68 52.53 21.17
C LYS A 94 6.83 51.30 20.27
N TYR A 95 7.21 50.17 20.85
CA TYR A 95 7.66 49.00 20.08
C TYR A 95 6.84 47.74 20.31
N TRP A 96 6.03 47.65 21.37
CA TRP A 96 5.30 46.43 21.69
C TRP A 96 3.82 46.56 21.38
N SER A 97 3.20 45.46 20.94
CA SER A 97 1.76 45.32 20.84
C SER A 97 1.31 43.93 21.26
N GLY A 98 0.11 43.83 21.83
CA GLY A 98 -0.56 42.58 22.12
C GLY A 98 -1.88 42.47 21.36
N LYS A 99 -2.26 41.24 21.04
CA LYS A 99 -3.51 40.89 20.37
C LYS A 99 -4.22 39.81 21.16
N LEU A 100 -5.54 39.98 21.31
CA LEU A 100 -6.43 38.96 21.83
C LEU A 100 -7.64 38.86 20.89
N GLY A 101 -7.82 37.68 20.30
CA GLY A 101 -8.97 37.31 19.49
C GLY A 101 -9.80 36.25 20.20
N TYR A 102 -11.12 36.34 20.06
CA TYR A 102 -12.06 35.34 20.54
C TYR A 102 -13.15 35.11 19.49
N THR A 103 -13.39 33.84 19.16
CA THR A 103 -14.51 33.43 18.31
C THR A 103 -15.36 32.41 19.05
N TYR A 104 -16.65 32.69 19.16
CA TYR A 104 -17.66 31.71 19.53
C TYR A 104 -18.40 31.22 18.29
N LEU A 105 -18.59 29.91 18.19
CA LEU A 105 -19.23 29.26 17.06
C LEU A 105 -20.33 28.30 17.52
N HIS A 106 -21.56 28.58 17.11
CA HIS A 106 -22.69 27.68 17.16
C HIS A 106 -22.92 27.08 15.78
N ALA A 107 -22.20 26.00 15.48
CA ALA A 107 -22.22 25.29 14.20
C ALA A 107 -23.06 24.01 14.33
N ILE A 108 -24.24 23.99 13.70
CA ILE A 108 -25.20 22.89 13.84
C ILE A 108 -25.64 22.29 12.51
N ASN A 109 -25.79 20.96 12.52
CA ASN A 109 -26.54 20.19 11.55
C ASN A 109 -28.03 20.24 11.92
N LYS A 110 -28.89 20.63 10.96
CA LYS A 110 -30.33 20.81 11.15
C LYS A 110 -31.18 19.70 10.55
N SER A 111 -30.64 18.92 9.63
CA SER A 111 -31.46 18.09 8.75
C SER A 111 -31.14 16.60 8.81
N ASP A 112 -29.90 16.19 9.09
CA ASP A 112 -29.54 14.78 9.10
C ASP A 112 -29.55 14.22 10.54
N PRO A 113 -30.51 13.35 10.91
CA PRO A 113 -30.59 12.78 12.26
C PRO A 113 -29.52 11.71 12.53
N THR A 114 -28.83 11.21 11.50
CA THR A 114 -27.78 10.20 11.61
C THR A 114 -26.42 10.79 11.97
N MET A 115 -26.26 12.11 11.86
CA MET A 115 -25.05 12.84 12.22
C MET A 115 -25.25 13.61 13.55
N PRO A 116 -24.17 13.95 14.26
CA PRO A 116 -24.27 14.77 15.46
C PRO A 116 -24.92 16.13 15.16
N ARG A 117 -25.59 16.68 16.17
CA ARG A 117 -26.19 18.02 16.05
C ARG A 117 -25.14 19.11 15.90
N GLN A 118 -23.99 18.99 16.57
CA GLN A 118 -22.85 19.89 16.37
C GLN A 118 -22.07 19.43 15.13
N LEU A 119 -21.68 20.37 14.26
CA LEU A 119 -20.88 20.05 13.09
C LEU A 119 -19.47 19.58 13.49
N LEU A 120 -18.97 18.59 12.75
CA LEU A 120 -17.63 18.05 12.91
C LEU A 120 -16.55 19.07 12.50
N ASP A 121 -15.38 18.98 13.13
CA ASP A 121 -14.18 19.76 12.83
C ASP A 121 -14.41 21.28 12.90
N LYS A 122 -15.31 21.69 13.79
CA LYS A 122 -15.59 23.08 14.10
C LYS A 122 -15.43 23.29 15.60
N PRO A 123 -14.41 24.06 16.04
CA PRO A 123 -14.26 24.39 17.45
C PRO A 123 -15.44 25.27 17.90
N VAL A 124 -15.96 25.06 19.10
CA VAL A 124 -17.01 25.93 19.67
C VAL A 124 -16.40 27.25 20.11
N HIS A 125 -15.17 27.22 20.61
CA HIS A 125 -14.42 28.42 20.95
C HIS A 125 -13.04 28.39 20.29
N LYS A 126 -12.66 29.52 19.73
CA LYS A 126 -11.29 29.79 19.30
C LYS A 126 -10.76 31.00 20.07
N VAL A 127 -9.55 30.88 20.63
CA VAL A 127 -8.86 31.99 21.29
C VAL A 127 -7.51 32.19 20.61
N ASP A 128 -7.25 33.41 20.14
CA ASP A 128 -5.99 33.79 19.50
C ASP A 128 -5.26 34.78 20.41
N ILE A 129 -4.03 34.48 20.82
CA ILE A 129 -3.23 35.32 21.72
C ILE A 129 -1.91 35.63 21.05
N GLY A 130 -1.52 36.90 20.94
CA GLY A 130 -0.28 37.29 20.29
C GLY A 130 0.42 38.46 20.97
N VAL A 131 1.76 38.46 20.91
CA VAL A 131 2.60 39.58 21.31
C VAL A 131 3.63 39.85 20.23
N THR A 132 3.84 41.13 19.91
CA THR A 132 4.74 41.56 18.86
C THR A 132 5.63 42.68 19.34
N TYR A 133 6.88 42.61 18.92
CA TYR A 133 7.85 43.69 18.95
C TYR A 133 8.09 44.19 17.52
N ASP A 134 7.98 45.49 17.29
CA ASP A 134 8.29 46.13 16.02
C ASP A 134 9.16 47.38 16.21
N ASN A 135 10.35 47.40 15.61
CA ASN A 135 11.23 48.55 15.60
C ASN A 135 11.50 49.00 14.15
N PRO A 136 10.73 49.96 13.63
CA PRO A 136 10.88 50.44 12.26
C PRO A 136 12.26 51.06 11.96
N LYS A 137 12.92 51.66 12.96
CA LYS A 137 14.22 52.32 12.78
C LYS A 137 15.33 51.30 12.52
N THR A 138 15.32 50.20 13.26
CA THR A 138 16.31 49.12 13.06
C THR A 138 15.84 48.12 12.01
N GLY A 139 14.54 48.11 11.66
CA GLY A 139 13.93 47.15 10.75
C GLY A 139 13.66 45.78 11.36
N TRP A 140 13.93 45.59 12.66
CA TRP A 140 13.66 44.33 13.35
C TRP A 140 12.20 44.23 13.79
N ASN A 141 11.61 43.05 13.59
CA ASN A 141 10.29 42.68 14.07
C ASN A 141 10.32 41.25 14.60
N GLY A 142 9.58 40.98 15.68
CA GLY A 142 9.42 39.64 16.22
C GLY A 142 8.00 39.45 16.76
N SER A 143 7.41 38.29 16.52
CA SER A 143 6.04 37.98 16.93
C SER A 143 5.95 36.55 17.45
N ILE A 144 5.24 36.36 18.56
CA ILE A 144 4.87 35.06 19.11
C ILE A 144 3.36 35.03 19.30
N TRP A 145 2.72 33.95 18.88
CA TRP A 145 1.28 33.79 19.04
C TRP A 145 0.87 32.35 19.26
N GLY A 146 -0.28 32.17 19.90
CA GLY A 146 -0.91 30.88 20.16
C GLY A 146 -2.37 30.89 19.75
N ASP A 147 -2.79 29.83 19.08
CA ASP A 147 -4.18 29.59 18.67
C ASP A 147 -4.72 28.40 19.47
N TYR A 148 -5.80 28.62 20.23
CA TYR A 148 -6.46 27.58 21.03
C TYR A 148 -7.81 27.22 20.43
N TYR A 149 -8.02 25.92 20.22
CA TYR A 149 -9.23 25.31 19.70
C TYR A 149 -9.89 24.53 20.83
N ILE A 150 -11.11 24.89 21.21
CA ILE A 150 -11.78 24.35 22.40
C ILE A 150 -13.11 23.71 22.00
N ASN A 151 -13.37 22.52 22.55
CA ASN A 151 -14.62 21.77 22.39
C ASN A 151 -14.96 21.39 20.94
N MET A 152 -13.95 21.05 20.13
CA MET A 152 -14.14 20.58 18.75
C MET A 152 -14.56 19.11 18.74
N LEU A 153 -15.59 18.74 17.98
CA LEU A 153 -15.87 17.32 17.69
C LEU A 153 -14.98 16.86 16.52
N ASP A 154 -14.15 15.85 16.77
CA ASP A 154 -13.19 15.34 15.79
C ASP A 154 -13.83 14.27 14.89
N SER A 155 -13.82 14.47 13.57
CA SER A 155 -14.35 13.50 12.61
C SER A 155 -13.54 12.20 12.51
N ASN A 156 -12.27 12.23 12.92
CA ASN A 156 -11.35 11.09 12.81
C ASN A 156 -11.35 10.18 14.05
N THR A 157 -11.90 10.64 15.17
CA THR A 157 -11.86 9.89 16.44
C THR A 157 -13.26 9.71 17.03
N LEU A 158 -13.63 8.45 17.27
CA LEU A 158 -14.86 8.10 17.98
C LEU A 158 -14.62 8.09 19.49
N ASN A 159 -15.66 8.48 20.24
CA ASN A 159 -15.62 8.51 21.70
C ASN A 159 -15.40 7.11 22.29
N ASN A 160 -14.76 7.04 23.46
CA ASN A 160 -14.39 5.81 24.17
C ASN A 160 -13.54 4.81 23.37
N GLY A 161 -12.82 5.25 22.33
CA GLY A 161 -12.01 4.33 21.53
C GLY A 161 -12.85 3.39 20.67
N GLY A 162 -14.12 3.72 20.37
CA GLY A 162 -15.00 2.87 19.56
C GLY A 162 -14.57 2.67 18.10
N ASN A 163 -13.35 3.08 17.75
CA ASN A 163 -12.65 2.86 16.49
C ASN A 163 -11.39 1.99 16.67
N TYR A 164 -11.20 1.38 17.86
CA TYR A 164 -10.04 0.54 18.18
C TYR A 164 -10.32 -0.92 17.83
N TRP A 165 -9.28 -1.57 17.35
CA TRP A 165 -9.30 -2.90 16.74
C TRP A 165 -10.03 -4.00 17.55
N PRO A 166 -9.81 -4.16 18.87
CA PRO A 166 -10.45 -5.23 19.65
C PRO A 166 -11.98 -5.13 19.67
N ASP A 167 -12.52 -3.92 19.64
CA ASP A 167 -13.96 -3.69 19.69
C ASP A 167 -14.64 -3.93 18.34
N ILE A 168 -13.88 -3.77 17.23
CA ILE A 168 -14.38 -4.01 15.87
C ILE A 168 -14.64 -5.50 15.64
N LEU A 169 -13.77 -6.37 16.17
CA LEU A 169 -13.93 -7.82 16.12
C LEU A 169 -15.07 -8.35 16.98
N SER A 170 -15.27 -7.78 18.17
CA SER A 170 -16.33 -8.22 19.08
C SER A 170 -17.73 -7.78 18.64
N GLY A 171 -17.83 -6.99 17.56
CA GLY A 171 -19.08 -6.37 17.12
C GLY A 171 -19.58 -5.26 18.07
N ASP A 172 -18.79 -4.93 19.10
CA ASP A 172 -19.19 -4.02 20.17
C ASP A 172 -18.69 -2.59 19.98
N ALA A 173 -17.82 -2.38 18.98
CA ALA A 173 -17.26 -1.08 18.65
C ALA A 173 -18.34 -0.01 18.48
N GLY A 174 -18.00 1.19 18.99
CA GLY A 174 -18.83 2.38 18.86
C GLY A 174 -19.18 2.71 17.40
N VAL A 175 -18.40 2.23 16.42
CA VAL A 175 -18.71 2.29 14.97
C VAL A 175 -20.03 1.63 14.57
N TYR A 176 -20.44 0.53 15.24
CA TYR A 176 -21.69 -0.21 14.94
C TYR A 176 -22.91 0.37 15.67
N LYS A 177 -22.69 1.29 16.61
CA LYS A 177 -23.71 1.99 17.40
C LYS A 177 -23.86 3.42 16.86
N LYS A 178 -24.79 4.21 17.41
CA LYS A 178 -24.93 5.63 17.02
C LYS A 178 -23.59 6.34 17.22
N GLN A 179 -23.00 6.83 16.13
CA GLN A 179 -21.66 7.42 16.10
C GLN A 179 -21.56 8.60 17.09
N VAL A 180 -20.72 8.44 18.11
CA VAL A 180 -20.37 9.50 19.06
C VAL A 180 -18.92 9.89 18.82
N TYR A 181 -18.68 11.14 18.45
CA TYR A 181 -17.34 11.65 18.14
C TYR A 181 -16.65 12.20 19.40
N GLN A 182 -15.32 12.09 19.46
CA GLN A 182 -14.56 12.61 20.59
C GLN A 182 -14.50 14.14 20.55
N LYS A 183 -14.64 14.76 21.73
CA LYS A 183 -14.43 16.20 21.89
C LYS A 183 -12.95 16.47 22.23
N LYS A 184 -12.25 17.23 21.39
CA LYS A 184 -10.84 17.61 21.56
C LYS A 184 -10.69 19.12 21.86
N THR A 185 -9.68 19.44 22.65
CA THR A 185 -9.22 20.80 22.96
C THR A 185 -7.70 20.83 22.89
N PHE A 186 -7.13 21.74 22.10
CA PHE A 186 -5.69 21.84 21.90
C PHE A 186 -5.26 23.27 21.56
N GLY A 187 -3.95 23.54 21.63
CA GLY A 187 -3.39 24.83 21.26
C GLY A 187 -2.04 24.70 20.56
N ILE A 188 -1.77 25.59 19.62
CA ILE A 188 -0.54 25.61 18.82
C ILE A 188 0.11 26.98 18.94
N TRP A 189 1.41 26.99 19.27
CA TRP A 189 2.20 28.22 19.39
C TRP A 189 3.19 28.35 18.25
N ASN A 190 3.37 29.58 17.76
CA ASN A 190 4.22 29.90 16.62
C ASN A 190 5.07 31.14 16.92
N LEU A 191 6.26 31.19 16.33
CA LEU A 191 7.24 32.26 16.47
C LEU A 191 7.67 32.74 15.09
N MET A 192 7.86 34.04 14.94
CA MET A 192 8.42 34.65 13.74
C MET A 192 9.32 35.82 14.10
N VAL A 193 10.46 35.91 13.43
CA VAL A 193 11.42 37.00 13.52
C VAL A 193 11.72 37.49 12.11
N GLN A 194 11.70 38.80 11.91
CA GLN A 194 11.86 39.43 10.62
C GLN A 194 12.87 40.56 10.67
N LYS A 195 13.56 40.75 9.56
CA LYS A 195 14.46 41.86 9.31
C LYS A 195 14.07 42.55 8.01
N ARG A 196 13.57 43.78 8.12
CA ARG A 196 13.36 44.70 7.01
C ARG A 196 14.66 45.46 6.75
N PHE A 197 15.19 45.33 5.55
CA PHE A 197 16.38 46.08 5.13
C PHE A 197 15.99 47.45 4.58
N ASN A 198 14.87 47.51 3.85
CA ASN A 198 14.24 48.73 3.37
C ASN A 198 12.77 48.44 3.00
N LYS A 199 12.06 49.42 2.40
CA LYS A 199 10.66 49.27 1.97
C LYS A 199 10.41 48.14 0.95
N ASN A 200 11.46 47.71 0.26
CA ASN A 200 11.42 46.76 -0.84
C ASN A 200 12.09 45.41 -0.53
N ALA A 201 12.78 45.25 0.60
CA ALA A 201 13.54 44.04 0.90
C ALA A 201 13.40 43.62 2.37
N MET A 202 13.01 42.36 2.59
CA MET A 202 12.93 41.77 3.91
C MET A 202 13.33 40.29 3.92
N MET A 203 13.79 39.82 5.07
CA MET A 203 14.02 38.41 5.38
C MET A 203 13.26 38.03 6.65
N TYR A 204 12.88 36.77 6.78
CA TYR A 204 12.25 36.23 7.98
C TYR A 204 12.75 34.82 8.31
N PHE A 205 12.66 34.49 9.59
CA PHE A 205 12.77 33.16 10.17
C PHE A 205 11.53 32.90 11.04
N GLY A 206 10.97 31.71 10.98
CA GLY A 206 9.83 31.32 11.79
C GLY A 206 9.87 29.87 12.22
N ILE A 207 9.22 29.59 13.34
CA ILE A 207 9.01 28.25 13.88
C ILE A 207 7.51 28.11 14.12
N ASN A 208 6.87 27.21 13.38
CA ASN A 208 5.49 26.83 13.62
C ASN A 208 5.45 25.65 14.60
N ASN A 209 4.42 25.60 15.44
CA ASN A 209 4.23 24.55 16.43
C ASN A 209 5.46 24.36 17.37
N ILE A 210 5.86 25.44 18.06
CA ILE A 210 7.06 25.49 18.92
C ILE A 210 7.07 24.35 19.95
N PHE A 211 5.92 24.03 20.56
CA PHE A 211 5.80 22.98 21.58
C PHE A 211 5.66 21.57 21.00
N ASN A 212 5.69 21.42 19.68
CA ASN A 212 5.53 20.14 18.99
C ASN A 212 4.24 19.40 19.40
N HIS A 213 3.12 20.12 19.47
CA HIS A 213 1.82 19.50 19.73
C HIS A 213 1.50 18.49 18.62
N ARG A 214 1.06 17.30 19.03
CA ARG A 214 0.83 16.15 18.16
C ARG A 214 -0.56 15.58 18.38
N ASP A 215 -1.27 15.38 17.27
CA ASP A 215 -2.54 14.66 17.18
C ASP A 215 -2.49 13.73 15.95
N ASP A 216 -2.29 12.43 16.22
CA ASP A 216 -2.07 11.43 15.18
C ASP A 216 -3.33 11.14 14.35
N ASP A 217 -4.51 11.23 14.97
CA ASP A 217 -5.79 11.02 14.27
C ASP A 217 -6.05 12.11 13.23
N ARG A 218 -5.53 13.32 13.47
CA ARG A 218 -5.70 14.48 12.59
C ARG A 218 -4.51 14.74 11.68
N ALA A 219 -3.45 13.92 11.79
CA ALA A 219 -2.19 14.08 11.08
C ALA A 219 -1.66 15.53 11.15
N THR A 220 -1.70 16.13 12.34
CA THR A 220 -1.18 17.50 12.54
C THR A 220 0.30 17.53 12.24
N GLN A 221 0.75 18.52 11.46
CA GLN A 221 2.17 18.71 11.21
C GLN A 221 2.93 19.01 12.50
N GLU A 222 4.02 18.28 12.70
CA GLU A 222 5.02 18.56 13.72
C GLU A 222 5.72 19.92 13.48
N ARG A 223 6.71 20.25 14.31
CA ARG A 223 7.40 21.54 14.25
C ARG A 223 8.00 21.80 12.85
N VAL A 224 7.67 22.97 12.29
CA VAL A 224 8.18 23.42 10.99
C VAL A 224 9.03 24.67 11.13
N TYR A 225 10.24 24.64 10.60
CA TYR A 225 11.13 25.79 10.47
C TYR A 225 10.95 26.44 9.09
N ARG A 226 10.86 27.77 9.05
CA ARG A 226 10.64 28.54 7.81
C ARG A 226 11.65 29.66 7.73
N ILE A 227 12.32 29.78 6.59
CA ILE A 227 13.19 30.91 6.24
C ILE A 227 12.69 31.48 4.91
N GLY A 228 12.64 32.79 4.77
CA GLY A 228 12.34 33.36 3.46
C GLY A 228 12.79 34.79 3.27
N VAL A 229 12.88 35.15 2.00
CA VAL A 229 13.27 36.47 1.53
C VAL A 229 12.18 36.97 0.59
N ASN A 230 11.78 38.22 0.76
CA ASN A 230 10.85 38.92 -0.13
C ASN A 230 11.51 40.19 -0.65
N LEU A 231 11.55 40.32 -1.97
CA LEU A 231 12.10 41.45 -2.71
C LEU A 231 11.00 42.05 -3.59
N LYS A 232 10.84 43.37 -3.58
CA LYS A 232 9.93 44.11 -4.46
C LYS A 232 10.76 44.99 -5.39
N PHE A 233 10.33 45.12 -6.62
CA PHE A 233 10.99 45.95 -7.63
C PHE A 233 9.94 46.58 -8.55
N GLY A 234 10.23 47.76 -9.09
CA GLY A 234 9.25 48.54 -9.84
C GLY A 234 8.23 49.26 -8.93
N GLY A 235 7.82 50.44 -9.37
CA GLY A 235 6.91 51.34 -8.67
C GLY A 235 7.60 52.57 -8.07
N GLY A 236 7.17 53.76 -8.49
CA GLY A 236 7.60 55.05 -7.94
C GLY A 236 6.99 55.28 -6.55
N ASP A 237 7.21 56.44 -5.92
CA ASP A 237 6.69 56.77 -4.58
C ASP A 237 5.15 56.87 -4.47
N SER A 238 4.40 56.22 -5.37
CA SER A 238 2.96 56.05 -5.24
C SER A 238 2.65 55.15 -4.03
N LYS A 239 1.83 55.69 -3.13
CA LYS A 239 1.44 55.04 -1.89
C LYS A 239 0.71 53.73 -2.20
N THR A 240 1.33 52.62 -1.79
CA THR A 240 0.66 51.45 -1.22
C THR A 240 -0.36 50.70 -2.10
N THR A 241 0.11 49.86 -3.02
CA THR A 241 -0.60 48.62 -3.45
C THR A 241 0.43 47.51 -3.71
N PRO A 242 0.60 46.47 -2.86
CA PRO A 242 1.19 45.22 -3.27
C PRO A 242 0.49 44.77 -4.54
N ILE A 243 1.30 44.12 -5.32
CA ILE A 243 0.91 43.33 -6.47
C ILE A 243 -0.10 42.28 -5.95
N GLY A 244 -1.35 42.40 -6.38
CA GLY A 244 -2.51 41.69 -5.85
C GLY A 244 -3.33 42.58 -4.91
N LYS A 245 -4.57 42.90 -5.30
CA LYS A 245 -5.58 43.55 -4.45
C LYS A 245 -6.03 42.61 -3.31
N ASP A 246 -5.10 42.13 -2.48
CA ASP A 246 -5.45 41.49 -1.21
C ASP A 246 -5.84 42.63 -0.26
N GLY A 247 -7.12 43.02 -0.27
CA GLY A 247 -7.57 44.12 0.56
C GLY A 247 -7.89 43.70 1.98
N ASN A 248 -6.88 43.17 2.66
CA ASN A 248 -6.70 43.46 4.07
C ASN A 248 -5.35 44.13 4.22
N LYS A 249 -5.34 45.45 4.08
CA LYS A 249 -4.20 46.27 4.46
C LYS A 249 -4.55 47.18 5.59
N ALA A 250 -3.86 46.97 6.69
CA ALA A 250 -3.61 47.99 7.68
C ALA A 250 -2.26 48.65 7.34
N ALA A 251 -2.25 49.87 6.80
CA ALA A 251 -1.00 50.57 6.52
C ALA A 251 -0.33 51.07 7.81
N ASN A 252 0.87 50.55 8.13
CA ASN A 252 1.74 51.13 9.16
C ASN A 252 2.22 52.54 8.75
N ALA A 253 2.53 53.39 9.73
CA ALA A 253 2.96 54.79 9.56
C ALA A 253 4.31 54.98 8.84
N ASN A 254 4.83 53.97 8.12
CA ASN A 254 6.05 54.02 7.30
C ASN A 254 6.02 53.07 6.08
N GLY A 255 4.85 52.71 5.53
CA GLY A 255 4.76 52.16 4.16
C GLY A 255 5.10 50.65 3.97
N GLY A 256 4.92 49.81 4.99
CA GLY A 256 4.90 48.34 4.87
C GLY A 256 3.48 47.79 4.82
N VAL A 257 3.26 46.61 4.22
CA VAL A 257 1.93 46.00 3.97
C VAL A 257 1.92 44.53 4.37
N THR A 258 0.91 44.05 5.11
CA THR A 258 0.65 42.61 5.35
C THR A 258 -0.84 42.24 5.41
N ASN A 259 -1.20 41.08 4.83
CA ASN A 259 -2.57 40.55 4.67
C ASN A 259 -3.06 39.79 5.92
N GLY A 260 -4.30 40.07 6.35
CA GLY A 260 -5.07 39.21 7.24
C GLY A 260 -5.95 38.23 6.45
N ALA A 261 -5.51 36.97 6.31
CA ALA A 261 -6.36 35.85 5.91
C ALA A 261 -6.12 34.68 6.87
N SER A 262 -7.19 34.22 7.52
CA SER A 262 -7.23 32.93 8.20
C SER A 262 -7.24 31.84 7.13
N GLY A 263 -6.11 31.16 6.93
CA GLY A 263 -6.06 29.93 6.12
C GLY A 263 -5.06 29.89 4.95
N SER A 264 -4.15 30.85 4.78
CA SER A 264 -3.00 30.66 3.88
C SER A 264 -1.73 30.42 4.68
N GLU A 265 -0.97 29.39 4.31
CA GLU A 265 0.38 29.14 4.85
C GLU A 265 1.40 30.24 4.49
N THR A 266 0.95 31.34 3.87
CA THR A 266 1.77 32.37 3.24
C THR A 266 1.76 33.73 3.94
N GLY A 267 0.98 33.90 5.01
CA GLY A 267 1.01 35.12 5.81
C GLY A 267 2.18 35.14 6.81
N VAL A 268 3.26 35.82 6.46
CA VAL A 268 4.19 36.38 7.46
C VAL A 268 3.37 37.33 8.34
N GLN A 269 2.82 36.83 9.45
CA GLN A 269 1.97 37.62 10.34
C GLN A 269 2.82 38.66 11.07
N ASN A 270 2.76 39.91 10.61
CA ASN A 270 3.08 41.05 11.45
C ASN A 270 1.84 41.37 12.31
N ILE A 271 1.81 40.83 13.52
CA ILE A 271 0.71 41.05 14.49
C ILE A 271 0.76 42.50 15.07
N SER A 272 1.65 43.37 14.56
CA SER A 272 1.78 44.78 14.95
C SER A 272 0.93 45.76 14.12
N GLU A 273 0.24 45.30 13.07
CA GLU A 273 -0.56 46.19 12.21
C GLU A 273 -1.98 46.39 12.76
N VAL A 274 -2.13 47.49 13.51
CA VAL A 274 -3.43 48.06 13.90
C VAL A 274 -4.19 48.44 12.64
N VAL A 275 -5.32 47.78 12.38
CA VAL A 275 -6.27 48.14 11.32
C VAL A 275 -6.74 49.56 11.56
N LYS A 276 -6.51 50.43 10.57
CA LYS A 276 -7.06 51.77 10.61
C LYS A 276 -8.45 51.79 9.99
N LEU A 277 -9.46 52.28 10.71
CA LEU A 277 -10.81 52.53 10.19
C LEU A 277 -10.77 53.47 8.97
N THR A 278 -9.79 54.38 8.91
CA THR A 278 -9.55 55.25 7.75
C THR A 278 -9.17 54.50 6.46
N ASP A 279 -9.00 53.18 6.53
CA ASP A 279 -8.70 52.30 5.40
C ASP A 279 -9.93 51.51 4.89
N PHE A 280 -11.06 51.58 5.59
CA PHE A 280 -12.26 50.77 5.29
C PHE A 280 -13.10 51.32 4.12
N ILE A 281 -13.27 52.64 4.02
CA ILE A 281 -14.01 53.32 2.94
C ILE A 281 -13.00 54.05 2.07
N ARG A 282 -12.59 53.43 0.97
CA ARG A 282 -11.60 54.00 0.02
C ARG A 282 -12.03 53.81 -1.43
N PRO A 283 -11.92 54.85 -2.28
CA PRO A 283 -12.12 54.70 -3.72
C PRO A 283 -11.16 53.65 -4.28
N ASP A 284 -11.65 52.80 -5.19
CA ASP A 284 -10.81 51.77 -5.84
C ASP A 284 -9.94 52.40 -6.95
N PHE A 285 -10.19 53.66 -7.30
CA PHE A 285 -9.52 54.42 -8.35
C PHE A 285 -8.84 55.69 -7.82
N ASP A 286 -7.53 55.82 -8.05
CA ASP A 286 -6.77 57.02 -7.70
C ASP A 286 -6.89 58.10 -8.79
N THR A 287 -7.72 59.12 -8.56
CA THR A 287 -7.91 60.23 -9.49
C THR A 287 -6.68 61.11 -9.67
N THR A 288 -5.67 61.01 -8.80
CA THR A 288 -4.42 61.79 -8.86
C THR A 288 -3.31 61.14 -9.67
N LYS A 289 -3.48 59.86 -10.05
CA LYS A 289 -2.49 59.11 -10.83
C LYS A 289 -2.33 59.66 -12.25
N GLU A 290 -1.10 60.06 -12.59
CA GLU A 290 -0.73 60.55 -13.92
C GLU A 290 -0.81 59.46 -15.00
N ARG A 291 -0.97 59.88 -16.26
CA ARG A 291 -0.99 58.97 -17.42
C ARG A 291 0.39 58.32 -17.60
N GLY A 292 0.42 57.01 -17.68
CA GLY A 292 1.67 56.26 -17.81
C GLY A 292 1.51 54.78 -17.52
N VAL A 293 2.61 54.05 -17.66
CA VAL A 293 2.72 52.63 -17.34
C VAL A 293 3.74 52.47 -16.23
N GLU A 294 3.30 51.87 -15.11
CA GLU A 294 4.15 51.56 -13.97
C GLU A 294 4.41 50.05 -13.95
N PHE A 295 5.66 49.63 -14.15
CA PHE A 295 6.03 48.23 -13.99
C PHE A 295 6.18 47.89 -12.52
N ILE A 296 5.64 46.73 -12.14
CA ILE A 296 5.62 46.23 -10.77
C ILE A 296 6.06 44.77 -10.76
N GLY A 297 6.90 44.39 -9.81
CA GLY A 297 7.25 43.00 -9.58
C GLY A 297 7.66 42.68 -8.14
N ASP A 298 7.59 41.41 -7.80
CA ASP A 298 8.18 40.88 -6.58
C ASP A 298 8.79 39.50 -6.81
N TYR A 299 9.81 39.21 -6.03
CA TYR A 299 10.45 37.91 -5.95
C TYR A 299 10.41 37.41 -4.50
N ARG A 300 10.03 36.15 -4.34
CA ARG A 300 10.00 35.43 -3.07
C ARG A 300 10.86 34.18 -3.20
N ALA A 301 11.74 33.97 -2.23
CA ALA A 301 12.40 32.70 -2.01
C ALA A 301 12.05 32.20 -0.61
N ARG A 302 11.70 30.93 -0.47
CA ARG A 302 11.37 30.31 0.81
C ARG A 302 12.04 28.95 0.94
N TRP A 303 12.63 28.73 2.09
CA TRP A 303 13.08 27.42 2.53
C TRP A 303 12.23 26.98 3.72
N MET A 304 11.80 25.73 3.71
CA MET A 304 11.06 25.11 4.81
C MET A 304 11.77 23.82 5.19
N SER A 305 11.88 23.56 6.49
CA SER A 305 12.36 22.30 7.02
C SER A 305 11.36 21.75 8.01
N HIS A 306 11.05 20.49 7.83
CA HIS A 306 10.16 19.70 8.63
C HIS A 306 11.00 18.58 9.25
N ASP A 307 11.08 18.58 10.58
CA ASP A 307 11.96 17.67 11.30
C ASP A 307 11.53 16.22 11.08
N GLY A 308 10.22 15.94 11.21
CA GLY A 308 9.55 14.70 10.82
C GLY A 308 10.02 13.44 11.56
N THR A 309 9.08 12.59 11.98
CA THR A 309 9.39 11.35 12.70
C THR A 309 9.64 10.12 11.81
N ASN A 310 9.46 10.22 10.48
CA ASN A 310 9.61 9.11 9.53
C ASN A 310 8.80 7.87 9.97
N ARG A 311 7.49 8.04 10.11
CA ARG A 311 6.59 7.01 10.63
C ARG A 311 6.60 5.76 9.72
N PRO A 312 6.46 4.55 10.29
CA PRO A 312 6.41 3.31 9.53
C PRO A 312 5.36 3.36 8.42
N GLN A 313 5.68 2.79 7.26
CA GLN A 313 4.75 2.69 6.14
C GLN A 313 3.56 1.83 6.55
N SER A 314 2.36 2.42 6.62
CA SER A 314 1.14 1.63 6.58
C SER A 314 1.01 1.05 5.15
N PRO A 315 0.79 -0.27 5.01
CA PRO A 315 0.80 -0.97 3.72
C PRO A 315 -0.45 -0.62 2.91
N PHE A 316 -0.50 0.59 2.36
CA PHE A 316 -1.49 0.96 1.35
C PHE A 316 -0.98 0.58 -0.04
N ARG A 317 -1.86 0.06 -0.91
CA ARG A 317 -1.53 -0.11 -2.32
C ARG A 317 -1.11 1.24 -2.92
N SER A 318 -0.07 1.26 -3.76
CA SER A 318 0.52 2.48 -4.31
C SER A 318 -0.48 3.38 -5.07
N ASN A 319 -1.58 2.80 -5.56
CA ASN A 319 -2.68 3.46 -6.27
C ASN A 319 -3.84 3.96 -5.38
N SER A 320 -3.85 3.63 -4.08
CA SER A 320 -4.99 3.90 -3.18
C SER A 320 -4.84 5.17 -2.31
N ALA A 321 -3.70 5.85 -2.38
CA ALA A 321 -3.40 6.98 -1.50
C ALA A 321 -3.79 8.33 -2.12
N ILE A 322 -4.69 9.06 -1.45
CA ILE A 322 -5.04 10.46 -1.78
C ILE A 322 -3.88 11.38 -1.36
N GLY A 323 -2.90 11.57 -2.26
CA GLY A 323 -1.94 12.68 -2.28
C GLY A 323 -1.44 13.20 -0.92
N SER A 324 -1.93 14.37 -0.50
CA SER A 324 -1.40 15.15 0.64
C SER A 324 -1.59 14.52 2.01
N ALA A 325 -2.58 13.64 2.21
CA ALA A 325 -2.80 12.95 3.49
C ALA A 325 -1.68 11.95 3.79
N LYS A 326 -1.18 11.24 2.77
CA LYS A 326 -0.04 10.32 2.86
C LYS A 326 1.20 11.00 3.44
N ALA A 327 1.46 12.24 3.03
CA ALA A 327 2.63 13.00 3.47
C ALA A 327 2.56 13.37 4.96
N ASN A 328 1.39 13.75 5.47
CA ASN A 328 1.22 14.05 6.89
C ASN A 328 1.18 12.77 7.75
N MET A 329 0.65 11.67 7.22
CA MET A 329 0.63 10.37 7.92
C MET A 329 2.03 9.75 8.07
N TYR A 330 2.92 9.92 7.09
CA TYR A 330 4.30 9.46 7.21
C TYR A 330 5.18 10.42 7.99
N ASP A 331 4.82 11.70 8.02
CA ASP A 331 5.54 12.73 8.75
C ASP A 331 7.05 12.69 8.45
N SER A 332 7.41 12.50 7.18
CA SER A 332 8.81 12.25 6.81
C SER A 332 9.67 13.49 7.00
N ASN A 333 10.90 13.31 7.50
CA ASN A 333 11.86 14.40 7.59
C ASN A 333 12.14 14.98 6.20
N ARG A 334 12.03 16.30 6.05
CA ARG A 334 12.13 16.91 4.72
C ARG A 334 12.47 18.38 4.76
N HIS A 335 13.07 18.83 3.67
CA HIS A 335 13.26 20.25 3.38
C HIS A 335 12.73 20.57 1.98
N SER A 336 12.21 21.78 1.79
CA SER A 336 11.77 22.27 0.48
C SER A 336 12.29 23.68 0.25
N PHE A 337 12.61 23.97 -1.01
CA PHE A 337 12.95 25.31 -1.47
C PHE A 337 11.97 25.72 -2.57
N GLU A 338 11.38 26.90 -2.43
CA GLU A 338 10.36 27.46 -3.29
C GLU A 338 10.79 28.84 -3.78
N GLN A 339 10.52 29.12 -5.05
CA GLN A 339 10.68 30.44 -5.63
C GLN A 339 9.38 30.89 -6.29
N ARG A 340 9.08 32.19 -6.17
CA ARG A 340 7.99 32.84 -6.90
C ARG A 340 8.48 34.18 -7.44
N ILE A 341 8.18 34.44 -8.69
CA ILE A 341 8.32 35.76 -9.30
C ILE A 341 6.94 36.23 -9.76
N ARG A 342 6.62 37.48 -9.49
CA ARG A 342 5.43 38.16 -10.02
C ARG A 342 5.88 39.36 -10.81
N LEU A 343 5.30 39.51 -11.99
CA LEU A 343 5.58 40.60 -12.92
C LEU A 343 4.26 41.14 -13.43
N GLY A 344 4.14 42.45 -13.45
CA GLY A 344 2.93 43.12 -13.89
C GLY A 344 3.17 44.56 -14.25
N PHE A 345 2.11 45.20 -14.69
CA PHE A 345 2.07 46.63 -14.92
C PHE A 345 0.73 47.21 -14.48
N ASP A 346 0.76 48.46 -14.06
CA ASP A 346 -0.41 49.27 -13.76
C ASP A 346 -0.40 50.51 -14.66
N ALA A 347 -1.35 50.56 -15.59
CA ALA A 347 -1.40 51.54 -16.66
C ALA A 347 -2.62 52.47 -16.53
N ARG A 348 -2.35 53.76 -16.34
CA ARG A 348 -3.34 54.84 -16.46
C ARG A 348 -3.54 55.15 -17.94
N ILE A 349 -4.58 54.57 -18.55
CA ILE A 349 -4.87 54.70 -20.00
C ILE A 349 -5.30 56.14 -20.33
N ASN A 350 -6.19 56.69 -19.50
CA ASN A 350 -6.73 58.05 -19.57
C ASN A 350 -7.19 58.49 -18.15
N PRO A 351 -7.62 59.74 -17.91
CA PRO A 351 -7.99 60.23 -16.57
C PRO A 351 -9.08 59.42 -15.85
N PHE A 352 -9.83 58.58 -16.57
CA PHE A 352 -10.97 57.82 -16.05
C PHE A 352 -10.80 56.31 -16.17
N THR A 353 -9.66 55.80 -16.66
CA THR A 353 -9.50 54.37 -16.94
C THR A 353 -8.14 53.86 -16.44
N ASN A 354 -8.14 52.75 -15.72
CA ASN A 354 -6.94 52.04 -15.26
C ASN A 354 -6.95 50.59 -15.75
N LEU A 355 -5.79 50.07 -16.10
CA LEU A 355 -5.58 48.64 -16.38
C LEU A 355 -4.45 48.12 -15.51
N SER A 356 -4.74 47.10 -14.69
CA SER A 356 -3.75 46.39 -13.88
C SER A 356 -3.65 44.94 -14.34
N VAL A 357 -2.46 44.50 -14.71
CA VAL A 357 -2.20 43.12 -15.16
C VAL A 357 -1.03 42.55 -14.39
N ILE A 358 -1.22 41.38 -13.79
CA ILE A 358 -0.20 40.71 -13.00
C ILE A 358 -0.16 39.23 -13.40
N GLY A 359 1.02 38.78 -13.82
CA GLY A 359 1.35 37.38 -13.99
C GLY A 359 2.30 36.90 -12.89
N SER A 360 2.23 35.63 -12.56
CA SER A 360 3.15 34.99 -11.64
C SER A 360 3.71 33.69 -12.20
N MET A 361 4.95 33.40 -11.84
CA MET A 361 5.57 32.09 -12.04
C MET A 361 6.05 31.56 -10.69
N THR A 362 5.76 30.31 -10.37
CA THR A 362 6.00 29.72 -9.06
C THR A 362 6.37 28.23 -9.15
N GLY A 363 7.10 27.74 -8.15
CA GLY A 363 7.38 26.31 -7.97
C GLY A 363 6.18 25.47 -7.51
N MET A 364 5.11 26.12 -7.06
CA MET A 364 3.88 25.47 -6.57
C MET A 364 2.77 25.48 -7.62
N SER A 365 2.06 24.37 -7.77
CA SER A 365 0.81 24.31 -8.55
C SER A 365 -0.30 25.06 -7.80
N GLY A 366 -1.26 25.68 -8.49
CA GLY A 366 -2.50 26.20 -7.88
C GLY A 366 -2.45 27.56 -7.14
N VAL A 367 -3.46 27.81 -6.31
CA VAL A 367 -3.59 29.02 -5.45
C VAL A 367 -2.79 28.80 -4.16
N ASP A 368 -2.19 29.87 -3.60
CA ASP A 368 -1.26 29.84 -2.43
C ASP A 368 -1.87 29.14 -1.18
N THR A 369 -3.17 28.83 -1.16
CA THR A 369 -3.90 28.12 -0.09
C THR A 369 -3.97 26.60 -0.27
N SER A 370 -3.55 26.05 -1.42
CA SER A 370 -3.80 24.63 -1.77
C SER A 370 -2.62 23.68 -1.52
N TRP A 371 -1.44 24.17 -1.13
CA TRP A 371 -0.24 23.34 -1.05
C TRP A 371 0.67 23.70 0.12
N THR A 372 1.17 22.66 0.80
CA THR A 372 2.17 22.73 1.88
C THR A 372 3.57 22.31 1.43
N LYS A 373 3.75 22.02 0.14
CA LYS A 373 5.00 21.54 -0.48
C LYS A 373 5.17 22.16 -1.87
N SER A 374 6.36 22.68 -2.14
CA SER A 374 6.80 22.93 -3.52
C SER A 374 7.43 21.65 -4.07
N GLU A 375 6.87 21.09 -5.14
CA GLU A 375 7.47 19.94 -5.83
C GLU A 375 8.60 20.34 -6.78
N SER A 376 8.69 21.64 -7.09
CA SER A 376 9.73 22.22 -7.92
C SER A 376 10.56 23.26 -7.18
N LYS A 377 11.86 23.29 -7.45
CA LYS A 377 12.77 24.36 -7.02
C LYS A 377 12.77 25.56 -8.00
N GLY A 378 12.09 25.44 -9.14
CA GLY A 378 12.04 26.42 -10.24
C GLY A 378 10.68 27.11 -10.41
N PHE A 379 10.41 27.62 -11.61
CA PHE A 379 9.21 28.41 -11.96
C PHE A 379 8.24 27.64 -12.87
N ASN A 380 7.94 26.40 -12.51
CA ASN A 380 7.29 25.45 -13.41
C ASN A 380 5.79 25.75 -13.65
N HIS A 381 5.16 26.58 -12.81
CA HIS A 381 3.77 26.94 -12.96
C HIS A 381 3.65 28.43 -13.24
N GLN A 382 3.00 28.79 -14.35
CA GLN A 382 2.69 30.18 -14.68
C GLN A 382 1.18 30.42 -14.59
N ARG A 383 0.78 31.58 -14.10
CA ARG A 383 -0.63 31.96 -14.01
C ARG A 383 -0.81 33.47 -14.13
N LEU A 384 -2.00 33.85 -14.55
CA LEU A 384 -2.44 35.25 -14.56
C LEU A 384 -3.20 35.51 -13.26
N ASP A 385 -2.62 36.31 -12.36
CA ASP A 385 -3.14 36.56 -11.02
C ASP A 385 -4.28 37.59 -11.05
N THR A 386 -4.14 38.64 -11.85
CA THR A 386 -5.09 39.77 -11.90
C THR A 386 -5.12 40.36 -13.30
N VAL A 387 -6.33 40.66 -13.74
CA VAL A 387 -6.60 41.51 -14.91
C VAL A 387 -7.75 42.41 -14.50
N ASP A 388 -7.44 43.64 -14.13
CA ASP A 388 -8.44 44.59 -13.65
C ASP A 388 -8.45 45.80 -14.57
N LEU A 389 -9.47 45.86 -15.43
CA LEU A 389 -9.80 47.05 -16.19
C LEU A 389 -10.89 47.82 -15.44
N THR A 390 -10.51 48.92 -14.78
CA THR A 390 -11.43 49.77 -14.02
C THR A 390 -11.67 51.09 -14.75
N ARG A 391 -12.95 51.47 -14.87
CA ARG A 391 -13.38 52.79 -15.35
C ARG A 391 -14.08 53.56 -14.23
N HIS A 392 -13.60 54.77 -13.98
CA HIS A 392 -14.14 55.71 -13.01
C HIS A 392 -15.16 56.65 -13.66
N VAL A 393 -16.36 56.74 -13.07
CA VAL A 393 -17.44 57.64 -13.48
C VAL A 393 -18.06 58.28 -12.24
N LYS A 394 -17.68 59.53 -11.96
CA LYS A 394 -18.13 60.31 -10.80
C LYS A 394 -17.79 59.65 -9.45
N LYS A 395 -18.72 58.87 -8.88
CA LYS A 395 -18.54 58.15 -7.61
C LYS A 395 -18.46 56.64 -7.81
N TRP A 396 -18.55 56.18 -9.05
CA TRP A 396 -18.58 54.77 -9.42
C TRP A 396 -17.27 54.34 -10.06
N ASP A 397 -16.73 53.22 -9.57
CA ASP A 397 -15.63 52.49 -10.19
C ASP A 397 -16.19 51.17 -10.74
N VAL A 398 -16.16 50.99 -12.06
CA VAL A 398 -16.64 49.78 -12.74
C VAL A 398 -15.44 48.98 -13.22
N SER A 399 -15.20 47.82 -12.63
CA SER A 399 -14.11 46.90 -12.93
C SER A 399 -14.60 45.68 -13.72
N VAL A 400 -13.82 45.22 -14.70
CA VAL A 400 -14.05 43.96 -15.42
C VAL A 400 -12.74 43.18 -15.56
N GLY A 401 -12.82 41.86 -15.45
CA GLY A 401 -11.73 40.92 -15.70
C GLY A 401 -11.57 39.92 -14.56
N ARG A 402 -10.32 39.59 -14.23
CA ARG A 402 -9.97 38.75 -13.08
C ARG A 402 -9.72 39.65 -11.88
N LEU A 403 -10.75 39.76 -11.04
CA LEU A 403 -10.83 40.69 -9.92
C LEU A 403 -10.58 39.98 -8.59
N ASN A 404 -10.17 40.71 -7.57
CA ASN A 404 -10.06 40.22 -6.19
C ASN A 404 -11.06 40.98 -5.29
N GLU A 405 -11.81 40.26 -4.46
CA GLU A 405 -12.73 40.88 -3.50
C GLU A 405 -12.15 40.94 -2.08
N PRO A 406 -11.85 42.14 -1.58
CA PRO A 406 -11.18 42.30 -0.30
C PRO A 406 -12.08 42.24 0.93
N MET A 407 -13.38 42.49 0.78
CA MET A 407 -14.29 42.65 1.92
C MET A 407 -14.99 41.33 2.26
N GLY A 408 -14.98 40.96 3.56
CA GLY A 408 -15.72 39.83 4.13
C GLY A 408 -14.95 39.10 5.22
N ALA A 409 -15.57 38.85 6.38
CA ALA A 409 -14.89 38.30 7.55
C ALA A 409 -15.03 36.77 7.73
N SER A 410 -16.05 36.14 7.13
CA SER A 410 -16.45 34.77 7.50
C SER A 410 -17.00 33.88 6.37
N GLY A 411 -17.00 34.35 5.12
CA GLY A 411 -17.56 33.64 3.97
C GLY A 411 -16.55 32.75 3.22
N TYR A 412 -17.11 31.69 2.62
CA TYR A 412 -16.40 30.59 1.95
C TYR A 412 -15.52 31.01 0.75
N TRP A 413 -15.75 32.20 0.19
CA TRP A 413 -15.15 32.66 -1.08
C TRP A 413 -14.42 34.01 -0.97
N PHE A 414 -14.32 34.61 0.22
CA PHE A 414 -13.66 35.92 0.38
C PHE A 414 -12.14 35.82 0.22
N GLY A 415 -11.53 36.87 -0.35
CA GLY A 415 -10.09 36.90 -0.64
C GLY A 415 -9.63 36.02 -1.82
N GLN A 416 -10.57 35.41 -2.55
CA GLN A 416 -10.29 34.67 -3.78
C GLN A 416 -10.47 35.56 -5.01
N SER A 417 -9.71 35.30 -6.08
CA SER A 417 -9.95 35.97 -7.35
C SER A 417 -11.13 35.33 -8.11
N TYR A 418 -11.88 36.15 -8.82
CA TYR A 418 -13.00 35.73 -9.66
C TYR A 418 -12.95 36.43 -11.01
N ASP A 419 -13.39 35.73 -12.04
CA ASP A 419 -13.54 36.28 -13.39
C ASP A 419 -14.96 36.87 -13.49
N GLY A 420 -15.08 38.20 -13.64
CA GLY A 420 -16.38 38.87 -13.58
C GLY A 420 -16.36 40.39 -13.73
N VAL A 421 -17.45 41.00 -13.25
CA VAL A 421 -17.68 42.46 -13.27
C VAL A 421 -18.03 42.93 -11.86
N ARG A 422 -17.54 44.10 -11.48
CA ARG A 422 -17.82 44.75 -10.20
C ARG A 422 -18.06 46.25 -10.37
N GLY A 423 -19.07 46.79 -9.70
CA GLY A 423 -19.28 48.21 -9.50
C GLY A 423 -19.08 48.59 -8.04
N VAL A 424 -18.31 49.65 -7.79
CA VAL A 424 -18.05 50.20 -6.46
C VAL A 424 -18.47 51.66 -6.43
N TRP A 425 -19.49 51.99 -5.65
CA TRP A 425 -19.85 53.37 -5.37
C TRP A 425 -19.22 53.82 -4.06
N THR A 426 -18.51 54.96 -4.07
CA THR A 426 -17.87 55.51 -2.88
C THR A 426 -18.40 56.92 -2.56
N GLY A 427 -19.04 57.05 -1.41
CA GLY A 427 -19.43 58.31 -0.77
C GLY A 427 -18.40 58.77 0.27
N ASN A 428 -18.78 59.71 1.14
CA ASN A 428 -17.87 60.25 2.17
C ASN A 428 -17.71 59.29 3.35
N ASP A 429 -18.79 58.59 3.70
CA ASP A 429 -18.95 57.73 4.87
C ASP A 429 -19.60 56.37 4.53
N THR A 430 -19.87 56.14 3.24
CA THR A 430 -20.62 54.98 2.76
C THR A 430 -19.97 54.45 1.48
N GLN A 431 -19.83 53.13 1.37
CA GLN A 431 -19.39 52.46 0.14
C GLN A 431 -20.32 51.30 -0.17
N VAL A 432 -20.73 51.17 -1.44
CA VAL A 432 -21.58 50.08 -1.93
C VAL A 432 -20.82 49.32 -3.01
N ARG A 433 -20.65 48.01 -2.83
CA ARG A 433 -19.98 47.12 -3.79
C ARG A 433 -21.01 46.11 -4.31
N VAL A 434 -21.10 45.96 -5.62
CA VAL A 434 -21.97 44.98 -6.29
C VAL A 434 -21.16 44.29 -7.39
N GLY A 435 -21.19 42.97 -7.47
CA GLY A 435 -20.45 42.23 -8.49
C GLY A 435 -21.03 40.86 -8.78
N VAL A 436 -20.67 40.32 -9.94
CA VAL A 436 -21.02 38.96 -10.38
C VAL A 436 -19.84 38.35 -11.13
N GLY A 437 -19.58 37.07 -10.92
CA GLY A 437 -18.52 36.36 -11.62
C GLY A 437 -18.35 34.91 -11.19
N SER A 438 -17.29 34.29 -11.70
CA SER A 438 -16.96 32.88 -11.51
C SER A 438 -15.63 32.71 -10.78
N PHE A 439 -15.60 31.86 -9.76
CA PHE A 439 -14.40 31.51 -9.01
C PHE A 439 -13.67 30.27 -9.55
N LYS A 440 -14.11 29.71 -10.69
CA LYS A 440 -13.63 28.41 -11.21
C LYS A 440 -12.10 28.29 -11.29
N HIS A 441 -11.38 29.38 -11.59
CA HIS A 441 -9.92 29.38 -11.65
C HIS A 441 -9.23 29.36 -10.27
N SER A 442 -9.89 29.88 -9.23
CA SER A 442 -9.33 29.96 -7.88
C SER A 442 -9.70 28.74 -7.03
N THR A 443 -10.79 28.07 -7.37
CA THR A 443 -11.42 27.04 -6.53
C THR A 443 -11.63 25.72 -7.24
N GLY A 444 -11.38 25.67 -8.56
CA GLY A 444 -11.58 24.50 -9.39
C GLY A 444 -10.53 23.43 -9.14
N ILE A 445 -10.71 22.65 -8.07
CA ILE A 445 -10.13 21.31 -8.01
C ILE A 445 -10.98 20.45 -8.96
N SER A 446 -10.55 20.33 -10.22
CA SER A 446 -11.23 19.51 -11.22
C SER A 446 -11.07 18.02 -10.97
N ASP A 447 -9.99 17.65 -10.29
CA ASP A 447 -9.63 16.27 -9.96
C ASP A 447 -9.52 16.10 -8.44
N SER A 448 -10.63 15.71 -7.82
CA SER A 448 -10.76 15.54 -6.37
C SER A 448 -11.54 14.26 -6.05
N ALA A 449 -11.52 13.82 -4.80
CA ALA A 449 -12.42 12.74 -4.36
C ALA A 449 -13.92 13.03 -4.62
N TYR A 450 -14.29 14.30 -4.84
CA TYR A 450 -15.66 14.72 -5.20
C TYR A 450 -15.99 14.61 -6.70
N THR A 451 -14.96 14.57 -7.56
CA THR A 451 -15.11 14.70 -9.03
C THR A 451 -14.44 13.57 -9.82
N HIS A 452 -13.53 12.82 -9.19
CA HIS A 452 -12.83 11.69 -9.78
C HIS A 452 -13.52 10.39 -9.38
N VAL A 453 -14.36 9.87 -10.28
CA VAL A 453 -15.03 8.58 -10.11
C VAL A 453 -14.39 7.58 -11.05
N VAL A 454 -13.55 6.70 -10.52
CA VAL A 454 -13.07 5.51 -11.23
C VAL A 454 -13.74 4.32 -10.59
N HIS A 455 -14.50 3.56 -11.39
CA HIS A 455 -15.03 2.28 -10.96
C HIS A 455 -13.93 1.24 -11.10
N GLU A 456 -13.34 0.84 -9.98
CA GLU A 456 -12.32 -0.21 -9.92
C GLU A 456 -12.79 -1.31 -8.97
N VAL A 457 -12.78 -2.55 -9.42
CA VAL A 457 -13.08 -3.70 -8.57
C VAL A 457 -11.80 -4.05 -7.82
N ILE A 458 -11.81 -3.85 -6.50
CA ILE A 458 -10.68 -4.22 -5.65
C ILE A 458 -10.88 -5.67 -5.22
N THR A 459 -10.11 -6.60 -5.80
CA THR A 459 -10.03 -7.99 -5.33
C THR A 459 -8.86 -8.17 -4.38
N ARG A 460 -9.05 -8.98 -3.34
CA ARG A 460 -7.94 -9.52 -2.55
C ARG A 460 -7.37 -10.77 -3.22
N PRO A 461 -6.07 -11.08 -3.05
CA PRO A 461 -5.56 -12.40 -3.40
C PRO A 461 -6.30 -13.49 -2.57
N PRO A 462 -6.46 -14.71 -3.10
CA PRO A 462 -6.92 -15.85 -2.30
C PRO A 462 -5.87 -16.19 -1.23
N THR A 463 -6.32 -16.72 -0.09
CA THR A 463 -5.41 -17.29 0.92
C THR A 463 -4.83 -18.63 0.43
N ALA A 464 -3.80 -19.18 1.09
CA ALA A 464 -3.30 -20.51 0.76
C ALA A 464 -4.40 -21.56 0.87
N ALA A 465 -5.22 -21.50 1.93
CA ALA A 465 -6.34 -22.40 2.14
C ALA A 465 -7.43 -22.28 1.06
N GLU A 466 -7.67 -21.09 0.51
CA GLU A 466 -8.64 -20.90 -0.59
C GLU A 466 -8.06 -21.33 -1.95
N LEU A 467 -6.80 -21.00 -2.22
CA LEU A 467 -6.15 -21.37 -3.47
C LEU A 467 -5.94 -22.88 -3.53
N ILE A 468 -5.24 -23.45 -2.56
CA ILE A 468 -4.94 -24.89 -2.50
C ILE A 468 -6.17 -25.69 -2.09
N GLY A 469 -6.98 -25.22 -1.15
CA GLY A 469 -8.09 -25.97 -0.58
C GLY A 469 -7.75 -26.81 0.64
N ILE A 470 -6.60 -26.53 1.28
CA ILE A 470 -6.09 -27.23 2.47
C ILE A 470 -5.68 -26.19 3.53
N ASN A 471 -6.21 -26.31 4.74
CA ASN A 471 -5.87 -25.44 5.87
C ASN A 471 -4.74 -26.04 6.73
N ARG A 472 -3.51 -26.04 6.21
CA ARG A 472 -2.32 -26.58 6.90
C ARG A 472 -1.94 -25.82 8.17
N ASP A 473 -2.32 -24.55 8.27
CA ASP A 473 -1.95 -23.70 9.40
C ASP A 473 -2.66 -24.14 10.68
N GLU A 474 -3.93 -24.55 10.57
CA GLU A 474 -4.69 -25.11 11.70
C GLU A 474 -4.48 -26.63 11.84
N TYR A 475 -4.30 -27.36 10.73
CA TYR A 475 -4.21 -28.83 10.70
C TYR A 475 -3.02 -29.34 9.86
N PRO A 476 -1.78 -29.28 10.38
CA PRO A 476 -0.58 -29.55 9.58
C PRO A 476 -0.47 -31.00 9.08
N TYR A 477 -0.95 -31.97 9.85
CA TYR A 477 -0.77 -33.40 9.58
C TYR A 477 -2.09 -34.17 9.40
N ASP A 478 -3.23 -33.48 9.37
CA ASP A 478 -4.55 -34.10 9.29
C ASP A 478 -5.33 -33.55 8.11
N ILE A 479 -5.30 -34.29 6.99
CA ILE A 479 -5.94 -33.85 5.74
C ILE A 479 -7.46 -33.78 5.83
N ASN A 480 -8.10 -34.63 6.65
CA ASN A 480 -9.56 -34.61 6.80
C ASN A 480 -9.98 -33.33 7.50
N ASN A 481 -9.35 -33.02 8.63
CA ASN A 481 -9.65 -31.78 9.34
C ASN A 481 -9.23 -30.54 8.51
N ALA A 482 -8.08 -30.57 7.85
CA ALA A 482 -7.60 -29.46 7.01
C ALA A 482 -8.53 -29.10 5.85
N THR A 483 -9.41 -30.01 5.42
CA THR A 483 -10.27 -29.82 4.24
C THR A 483 -11.77 -29.79 4.59
N LYS A 484 -12.19 -30.38 5.72
CA LYS A 484 -13.59 -30.57 6.09
C LYS A 484 -14.03 -29.82 7.35
N THR A 485 -13.12 -29.40 8.23
CA THR A 485 -13.49 -28.66 9.45
C THR A 485 -13.82 -27.20 9.15
N GLY A 486 -14.91 -26.72 9.73
CA GLY A 486 -15.39 -25.34 9.60
C GLY A 486 -14.92 -24.45 10.75
N ALA A 487 -15.49 -23.25 10.87
CA ALA A 487 -15.13 -22.30 11.92
C ALA A 487 -15.49 -22.76 13.34
N ASP A 488 -16.32 -23.79 13.48
CA ASP A 488 -16.69 -24.41 14.76
C ASP A 488 -15.57 -25.30 15.36
N GLY A 489 -14.57 -25.67 14.56
CA GLY A 489 -13.46 -26.52 14.98
C GLY A 489 -13.85 -27.98 15.22
N GLU A 490 -15.02 -28.42 14.76
CA GLU A 490 -15.45 -29.81 14.93
C GLU A 490 -14.55 -30.75 14.13
N SER A 491 -14.01 -31.77 14.81
CA SER A 491 -13.12 -32.71 14.15
C SER A 491 -13.89 -33.58 13.15
N LYS A 492 -13.32 -33.78 11.95
CA LYS A 492 -13.90 -34.55 10.86
C LYS A 492 -13.04 -35.76 10.49
N SER A 493 -13.70 -36.89 10.28
CA SER A 493 -13.11 -38.12 9.74
C SER A 493 -13.27 -38.23 8.21
N SER A 494 -12.81 -39.34 7.63
CA SER A 494 -12.95 -39.61 6.19
C SER A 494 -14.40 -39.67 5.73
N ASP A 495 -15.30 -40.11 6.61
CA ASP A 495 -16.69 -40.42 6.25
C ASP A 495 -17.65 -39.27 6.60
N ASP A 496 -17.19 -38.31 7.39
CA ASP A 496 -17.99 -37.14 7.76
C ASP A 496 -18.17 -36.18 6.59
N ALA A 497 -19.37 -35.57 6.51
CA ALA A 497 -19.65 -34.49 5.57
C ALA A 497 -18.83 -33.23 5.94
N PRO A 498 -18.34 -32.47 4.94
CA PRO A 498 -17.64 -31.22 5.20
C PRO A 498 -18.57 -30.19 5.83
N ALA A 499 -18.03 -29.37 6.74
CA ALA A 499 -18.75 -28.21 7.23
C ALA A 499 -19.00 -27.21 6.06
N PRO A 500 -20.15 -26.50 6.02
CA PRO A 500 -20.48 -25.62 4.89
C PRO A 500 -19.45 -24.51 4.61
N ASP A 501 -18.73 -24.06 5.63
CA ASP A 501 -17.71 -23.03 5.59
C ASP A 501 -16.26 -23.59 5.54
N SER A 502 -16.09 -24.92 5.45
CA SER A 502 -14.78 -25.53 5.21
C SER A 502 -14.34 -25.37 3.76
N PRO A 503 -13.04 -25.58 3.43
CA PRO A 503 -12.59 -25.57 2.04
C PRO A 503 -13.41 -26.47 1.11
N SER A 504 -13.72 -27.70 1.54
CA SER A 504 -14.52 -28.64 0.75
C SER A 504 -16.00 -28.22 0.67
N GLY A 505 -16.62 -27.73 1.75
CA GLY A 505 -18.00 -27.27 1.73
C GLY A 505 -18.22 -26.03 0.84
N ILE A 506 -17.26 -25.09 0.86
CA ILE A 506 -17.28 -23.92 -0.02
C ILE A 506 -17.09 -24.34 -1.47
N TYR A 507 -16.14 -25.23 -1.75
CA TYR A 507 -15.92 -25.76 -3.10
C TYR A 507 -17.19 -26.42 -3.65
N GLU A 508 -17.80 -27.34 -2.90
CA GLU A 508 -19.00 -28.08 -3.33
C GLU A 508 -20.19 -27.18 -3.60
N SER A 509 -20.44 -26.19 -2.74
CA SER A 509 -21.58 -25.28 -2.87
C SER A 509 -21.39 -24.22 -3.98
N THR A 510 -20.15 -23.73 -4.14
CA THR A 510 -19.90 -22.49 -4.87
C THR A 510 -19.12 -22.68 -6.18
N TYR A 511 -18.19 -23.64 -6.24
CA TYR A 511 -17.21 -23.75 -7.33
C TYR A 511 -17.39 -25.00 -8.19
N LYS A 512 -17.75 -26.13 -7.58
CA LYS A 512 -17.91 -27.42 -8.26
C LYS A 512 -18.84 -27.31 -9.47
N GLY A 513 -18.33 -27.67 -10.65
CA GLY A 513 -19.06 -27.60 -11.92
C GLY A 513 -19.37 -26.19 -12.45
N LYS A 514 -18.78 -25.15 -11.86
CA LYS A 514 -18.99 -23.74 -12.26
C LYS A 514 -17.69 -23.08 -12.74
N VAL A 515 -16.66 -23.03 -11.88
CA VAL A 515 -15.39 -22.35 -12.14
C VAL A 515 -14.21 -23.07 -11.48
N ASP A 516 -13.20 -23.41 -12.27
CA ASP A 516 -12.03 -24.20 -11.84
C ASP A 516 -10.79 -23.32 -11.59
N THR A 517 -10.95 -22.26 -10.78
CA THR A 517 -9.90 -21.25 -10.57
C THR A 517 -9.15 -21.37 -9.24
N ILE A 518 -9.76 -21.98 -8.22
CA ILE A 518 -9.22 -22.14 -6.85
C ILE A 518 -9.71 -23.48 -6.25
N TYR A 519 -9.31 -23.83 -5.03
CA TYR A 519 -9.55 -25.15 -4.39
C TYR A 519 -8.97 -26.32 -5.20
N PHE A 520 -7.67 -26.22 -5.55
CA PHE A 520 -6.98 -27.21 -6.38
C PHE A 520 -7.00 -28.63 -5.81
N TYR A 521 -6.90 -28.79 -4.49
CA TYR A 521 -6.99 -30.09 -3.81
C TYR A 521 -8.33 -30.78 -4.10
N GLN A 522 -9.46 -30.08 -3.95
CA GLN A 522 -10.78 -30.65 -4.20
C GLN A 522 -10.95 -31.08 -5.66
N GLN A 523 -10.42 -30.30 -6.61
CA GLN A 523 -10.42 -30.68 -8.02
C GLN A 523 -9.62 -31.98 -8.28
N LEU A 524 -8.48 -32.15 -7.61
CA LEU A 524 -7.67 -33.38 -7.69
C LEU A 524 -8.35 -34.57 -7.01
N LYS A 525 -9.02 -34.31 -5.88
CA LYS A 525 -9.77 -35.31 -5.10
C LYS A 525 -11.00 -35.80 -5.85
N ASP A 526 -11.74 -34.92 -6.52
CA ASP A 526 -12.88 -35.30 -7.37
C ASP A 526 -12.45 -36.28 -8.49
N LEU A 527 -11.28 -36.05 -9.11
CA LEU A 527 -10.71 -36.97 -10.09
C LEU A 527 -10.32 -38.32 -9.47
N GLN A 528 -9.74 -38.31 -8.26
CA GLN A 528 -9.42 -39.54 -7.54
C GLN A 528 -10.68 -40.32 -7.17
N ASP A 529 -11.72 -39.64 -6.71
CA ASP A 529 -12.99 -40.27 -6.31
C ASP A 529 -13.73 -40.86 -7.52
N GLU A 530 -13.64 -40.24 -8.70
CA GLU A 530 -14.11 -40.83 -9.95
C GLU A 530 -13.37 -42.15 -10.25
N TYR A 531 -12.06 -42.20 -10.03
CA TYR A 531 -11.26 -43.41 -10.21
C TYR A 531 -11.59 -44.50 -9.19
N GLU A 532 -11.70 -44.17 -7.90
CA GLU A 532 -12.04 -45.17 -6.87
C GLU A 532 -13.43 -45.75 -7.11
N ALA A 533 -14.43 -44.92 -7.44
CA ALA A 533 -15.76 -45.38 -7.81
C ALA A 533 -15.75 -46.30 -9.05
N TYR A 534 -14.91 -45.98 -10.06
CA TYR A 534 -14.72 -46.86 -11.21
C TYR A 534 -14.05 -48.18 -10.81
N LYS A 535 -13.02 -48.15 -9.97
CA LYS A 535 -12.30 -49.32 -9.49
C LYS A 535 -13.21 -50.26 -8.69
N GLU A 536 -14.07 -49.73 -7.84
CA GLU A 536 -15.07 -50.49 -7.09
C GLU A 536 -16.09 -51.20 -7.99
N SER A 537 -16.32 -50.69 -9.22
CA SER A 537 -17.20 -51.34 -10.19
C SER A 537 -16.58 -52.60 -10.85
N LEU A 538 -15.27 -52.83 -10.69
CA LEU A 538 -14.53 -53.95 -11.29
C LEU A 538 -14.44 -55.15 -10.33
N ASN A 539 -14.49 -56.37 -10.87
CA ASN A 539 -14.30 -57.58 -10.06
C ASN A 539 -12.81 -57.96 -9.95
N LEU A 540 -12.12 -57.39 -8.97
CA LEU A 540 -10.68 -57.63 -8.75
C LEU A 540 -10.37 -58.83 -7.81
N SER A 541 -11.37 -59.64 -7.48
CA SER A 541 -11.22 -60.82 -6.62
C SER A 541 -10.24 -61.83 -7.21
N TRP A 542 -9.40 -62.45 -6.37
CA TRP A 542 -8.51 -63.55 -6.74
C TRP A 542 -9.22 -64.75 -7.37
N SER A 543 -10.53 -64.87 -7.17
CA SER A 543 -11.38 -65.92 -7.75
C SER A 543 -11.90 -65.59 -9.16
N ASN A 544 -11.69 -64.37 -9.66
CA ASN A 544 -12.13 -63.97 -10.99
C ASN A 544 -11.15 -64.50 -12.06
N PRO A 545 -11.58 -65.36 -13.00
CA PRO A 545 -10.70 -65.85 -14.07
C PRO A 545 -10.22 -64.76 -15.04
N ASN A 546 -10.92 -63.61 -15.09
CA ASN A 546 -10.56 -62.45 -15.91
C ASN A 546 -9.88 -61.34 -15.10
N ARG A 547 -9.39 -61.62 -13.89
CA ARG A 547 -8.83 -60.62 -12.97
C ARG A 547 -7.76 -59.74 -13.63
N ASP A 548 -6.87 -60.33 -14.42
CA ASP A 548 -5.78 -59.57 -15.05
C ASP A 548 -6.31 -58.56 -16.09
N GLN A 549 -7.36 -58.90 -16.84
CA GLN A 549 -8.02 -57.99 -17.76
C GLN A 549 -8.75 -56.85 -17.01
N GLU A 550 -9.40 -57.16 -15.89
CA GLU A 550 -10.01 -56.14 -15.03
C GLU A 550 -8.96 -55.23 -14.39
N LEU A 551 -7.80 -55.77 -14.01
CA LEU A 551 -6.68 -55.01 -13.47
C LEU A 551 -6.08 -54.06 -14.53
N GLU A 552 -5.96 -54.50 -15.78
CA GLU A 552 -5.54 -53.63 -16.89
C GLU A 552 -6.52 -52.47 -17.11
N LYS A 553 -7.83 -52.71 -17.00
CA LYS A 553 -8.83 -51.64 -17.06
C LYS A 553 -8.67 -50.63 -15.92
N ALA A 554 -8.43 -51.10 -14.70
CA ALA A 554 -8.16 -50.24 -13.55
C ALA A 554 -6.90 -49.38 -13.79
N ASN A 555 -5.80 -50.00 -14.23
CA ASN A 555 -4.55 -49.31 -14.53
C ASN A 555 -4.71 -48.28 -15.66
N ALA A 556 -5.47 -48.59 -16.71
CA ALA A 556 -5.73 -47.65 -17.80
C ALA A 556 -6.52 -46.42 -17.31
N LYS A 557 -7.55 -46.62 -16.48
CA LYS A 557 -8.31 -45.51 -15.88
C LYS A 557 -7.47 -44.70 -14.90
N LEU A 558 -6.61 -45.35 -14.12
CA LEU A 558 -5.67 -44.67 -13.21
C LEU A 558 -4.72 -43.77 -13.99
N ALA A 559 -4.14 -44.26 -15.08
CA ALA A 559 -3.25 -43.46 -15.94
C ALA A 559 -3.98 -42.25 -16.55
N GLU A 560 -5.23 -42.41 -17.01
CA GLU A 560 -6.07 -41.30 -17.47
C GLU A 560 -6.30 -40.27 -16.35
N THR A 561 -6.60 -40.75 -15.14
CA THR A 561 -6.87 -39.91 -13.96
C THR A 561 -5.63 -39.11 -13.57
N GLN A 562 -4.47 -39.75 -13.53
CA GLN A 562 -3.18 -39.11 -13.23
C GLN A 562 -2.82 -38.06 -14.29
N GLN A 563 -3.14 -38.30 -15.57
CA GLN A 563 -2.94 -37.30 -16.61
C GLN A 563 -3.83 -36.07 -16.40
N LYS A 564 -5.09 -36.25 -16.00
CA LYS A 564 -5.98 -35.14 -15.64
C LYS A 564 -5.50 -34.40 -14.38
N GLN A 565 -5.03 -35.13 -13.36
CA GLN A 565 -4.45 -34.54 -12.16
C GLN A 565 -3.22 -33.69 -12.49
N ALA A 566 -2.33 -34.17 -13.36
CA ALA A 566 -1.18 -33.40 -13.84
C ALA A 566 -1.60 -32.12 -14.58
N GLN A 567 -2.68 -32.15 -15.37
CA GLN A 567 -3.23 -30.94 -16.01
C GLN A 567 -3.73 -29.92 -14.98
N VAL A 568 -4.45 -30.37 -13.95
CA VAL A 568 -4.93 -29.50 -12.84
C VAL A 568 -3.73 -28.86 -12.13
N MET A 569 -2.73 -29.66 -11.74
CA MET A 569 -1.50 -29.15 -11.11
C MET A 569 -0.73 -28.19 -12.02
N SER A 570 -0.73 -28.42 -13.34
CA SER A 570 -0.05 -27.53 -14.29
C SER A 570 -0.66 -26.13 -14.35
N ARG A 571 -1.97 -26.00 -14.08
CA ARG A 571 -2.62 -24.69 -13.96
C ARG A 571 -2.18 -23.98 -12.69
N LEU A 572 -2.08 -24.69 -11.57
CA LEU A 572 -1.53 -24.14 -10.34
C LEU A 572 -0.07 -23.71 -10.55
N GLN A 573 0.75 -24.57 -11.16
CA GLN A 573 2.12 -24.26 -11.54
C GLN A 573 2.20 -22.98 -12.38
N ASP A 574 1.36 -22.81 -13.42
CA ASP A 574 1.34 -21.58 -14.23
C ASP A 574 1.04 -20.32 -13.41
N ILE A 575 0.14 -20.42 -12.42
CA ILE A 575 -0.18 -19.32 -11.51
C ILE A 575 1.03 -19.00 -10.64
N LEU A 576 1.64 -20.02 -10.02
CA LEU A 576 2.75 -19.85 -9.09
C LEU A 576 4.04 -19.41 -9.77
N THR A 577 4.36 -19.90 -10.97
CA THR A 577 5.53 -19.43 -11.73
C THR A 577 5.40 -17.97 -12.13
N LYS A 578 4.18 -17.48 -12.36
CA LYS A 578 3.94 -16.04 -12.63
C LYS A 578 4.02 -15.19 -11.37
N ALA A 579 3.48 -15.68 -10.26
CA ALA A 579 3.44 -14.94 -8.99
C ALA A 579 4.79 -14.98 -8.24
N TYR A 580 5.46 -16.13 -8.26
CA TYR A 580 6.64 -16.47 -7.46
C TYR A 580 7.74 -17.16 -8.30
N PRO A 581 8.26 -16.50 -9.36
CA PRO A 581 9.19 -17.14 -10.30
C PRO A 581 10.49 -17.64 -9.66
N THR A 582 11.03 -16.89 -8.68
CA THR A 582 12.26 -17.28 -7.98
C THR A 582 12.03 -18.47 -7.07
N ASP A 583 10.99 -18.42 -6.23
CA ASP A 583 10.68 -19.50 -5.28
C ASP A 583 10.38 -20.81 -6.02
N MET A 584 9.63 -20.72 -7.14
CA MET A 584 9.32 -21.88 -7.98
C MET A 584 10.55 -22.52 -8.63
N ALA A 585 11.53 -21.73 -9.09
CA ALA A 585 12.76 -22.23 -9.71
C ALA A 585 13.74 -22.86 -8.68
N GLU A 586 13.64 -22.45 -7.41
CA GLU A 586 14.45 -22.99 -6.32
C GLU A 586 13.93 -24.31 -5.77
N LYS A 587 12.61 -24.54 -5.76
CA LYS A 587 12.03 -25.81 -5.31
C LYS A 587 12.36 -26.93 -6.31
N LYS A 588 13.15 -27.90 -5.87
CA LYS A 588 13.58 -29.06 -6.66
C LYS A 588 13.31 -30.35 -5.90
N PHE A 589 13.14 -31.43 -6.64
CA PHE A 589 13.06 -32.78 -6.08
C PHE A 589 13.90 -33.75 -6.91
N SER A 590 14.30 -34.86 -6.29
CA SER A 590 15.01 -35.95 -6.96
C SER A 590 14.02 -36.99 -7.43
N LEU A 591 14.22 -37.51 -8.63
CA LEU A 591 13.60 -38.76 -9.07
C LEU A 591 14.26 -39.92 -8.32
N ASP A 592 13.43 -40.86 -7.85
CA ASP A 592 13.86 -42.05 -7.15
C ASP A 592 14.47 -43.06 -8.13
N ILE A 593 15.62 -43.62 -7.75
CA ILE A 593 16.20 -44.78 -8.42
C ILE A 593 15.52 -46.02 -7.84
N PRO A 594 14.78 -46.83 -8.63
CA PRO A 594 14.14 -48.03 -8.09
C PRO A 594 15.17 -49.08 -7.72
N SER A 595 14.79 -49.97 -6.79
CA SER A 595 15.57 -51.15 -6.44
C SER A 595 15.78 -52.07 -7.65
N GLY A 596 16.87 -52.84 -7.61
CA GLY A 596 17.27 -53.75 -8.70
C GLY A 596 18.34 -53.17 -9.65
N GLY A 597 18.76 -51.92 -9.44
CA GLY A 597 19.99 -51.34 -9.99
C GLY A 597 21.11 -51.38 -8.95
N TYR A 598 22.27 -51.91 -9.34
CA TYR A 598 23.41 -52.14 -8.47
C TYR A 598 24.68 -51.54 -9.04
N ALA A 599 25.47 -50.86 -8.21
CA ALA A 599 26.82 -50.46 -8.53
C ALA A 599 27.75 -51.67 -8.41
N MET A 600 28.23 -52.19 -9.53
CA MET A 600 29.12 -53.36 -9.54
C MET A 600 30.58 -52.90 -9.55
N TYR A 601 31.41 -53.52 -8.71
CA TYR A 601 32.84 -53.22 -8.62
C TYR A 601 33.70 -54.46 -8.36
N GLU A 602 34.95 -54.36 -8.77
CA GLU A 602 36.00 -55.36 -8.61
C GLU A 602 36.86 -55.02 -7.39
N ILE A 603 37.15 -56.04 -6.58
CA ILE A 603 38.13 -56.00 -5.52
C ILE A 603 39.19 -57.06 -5.77
N THR A 604 40.44 -56.74 -5.47
CA THR A 604 41.58 -57.65 -5.67
C THR A 604 42.26 -57.93 -4.34
N ASN A 605 42.53 -59.20 -4.06
CA ASN A 605 43.32 -59.60 -2.91
C ASN A 605 44.78 -59.13 -3.09
N LYS A 606 45.31 -58.38 -2.13
CA LYS A 606 46.65 -57.79 -2.18
C LYS A 606 47.77 -58.83 -2.16
N ASN A 607 47.51 -60.01 -1.60
CA ASN A 607 48.49 -61.07 -1.41
C ASN A 607 48.46 -62.12 -2.52
N THR A 608 47.26 -62.47 -3.02
CA THR A 608 47.10 -63.54 -4.03
C THR A 608 46.85 -63.01 -5.44
N GLY A 609 46.46 -61.73 -5.58
CA GLY A 609 46.02 -61.16 -6.86
C GLY A 609 44.65 -61.66 -7.32
N GLU A 610 43.93 -62.44 -6.51
CA GLU A 610 42.61 -62.97 -6.81
C GLU A 610 41.59 -61.83 -6.93
N LYS A 611 40.74 -61.91 -7.95
CA LYS A 611 39.70 -60.92 -8.24
C LYS A 611 38.33 -61.43 -7.81
N LEU A 612 37.66 -60.65 -6.97
CA LEU A 612 36.28 -60.86 -6.54
C LEU A 612 35.44 -59.65 -6.91
N TYR A 613 34.12 -59.82 -6.93
CA TYR A 613 33.19 -58.78 -7.35
C TYR A 613 32.15 -58.51 -6.26
N LYS A 614 31.72 -57.26 -6.15
CA LYS A 614 30.75 -56.81 -5.15
C LYS A 614 29.72 -55.89 -5.81
N THR A 615 28.57 -55.79 -5.16
CA THR A 615 27.44 -54.97 -5.59
C THR A 615 26.96 -54.14 -4.42
N GLY A 616 26.71 -52.85 -4.63
CA GLY A 616 26.00 -51.97 -3.70
C GLY A 616 24.75 -51.39 -4.34
N ASP A 617 23.72 -51.08 -3.54
CA ASP A 617 22.52 -50.40 -4.05
C ASP A 617 22.86 -49.02 -4.61
N ILE A 618 22.21 -48.65 -5.71
CA ILE A 618 22.32 -47.30 -6.28
C ILE A 618 21.25 -46.44 -5.62
N MET A 619 21.66 -45.45 -4.84
CA MET A 619 20.75 -44.57 -4.10
C MET A 619 21.23 -43.13 -4.20
N TYR A 620 20.29 -42.20 -4.35
CA TYR A 620 20.55 -40.77 -4.32
C TYR A 620 19.34 -39.99 -3.83
N ASN A 621 19.58 -38.98 -2.99
CA ASN A 621 18.56 -38.02 -2.57
C ASN A 621 19.17 -36.62 -2.54
N VAL A 622 18.67 -35.73 -3.40
CA VAL A 622 19.16 -34.35 -3.55
C VAL A 622 19.11 -33.53 -2.26
N ASN A 623 18.19 -33.87 -1.34
CA ASN A 623 17.99 -33.18 -0.07
C ASN A 623 18.82 -33.79 1.08
N SER A 624 19.50 -34.92 0.87
CA SER A 624 20.29 -35.57 1.91
C SER A 624 21.68 -34.92 2.04
N SER A 625 22.05 -34.51 3.25
CA SER A 625 23.37 -33.99 3.57
C SER A 625 24.48 -35.06 3.58
N LEU A 626 24.13 -36.34 3.42
CA LEU A 626 25.07 -37.46 3.39
C LEU A 626 25.83 -37.56 2.06
N TYR A 627 25.29 -37.01 0.97
CA TYR A 627 25.95 -37.02 -0.33
C TYR A 627 26.86 -35.79 -0.49
N PRO A 628 28.09 -35.95 -1.00
CA PRO A 628 28.97 -34.84 -1.31
C PRO A 628 28.33 -33.81 -2.25
N GLU A 629 28.60 -32.52 -2.02
CA GLU A 629 27.99 -31.42 -2.78
C GLU A 629 28.26 -31.52 -4.30
N TYR A 630 29.45 -31.99 -4.69
CA TYR A 630 29.81 -32.15 -6.10
C TYR A 630 28.91 -33.16 -6.84
N LEU A 631 28.28 -34.11 -6.13
CA LEU A 631 27.37 -35.07 -6.75
C LEU A 631 26.07 -34.43 -7.19
N LYS A 632 25.66 -33.28 -6.63
CA LYS A 632 24.44 -32.58 -7.07
C LYS A 632 24.54 -32.16 -8.54
N GLU A 633 25.69 -31.62 -8.94
CA GLU A 633 25.97 -31.28 -10.34
C GLU A 633 26.02 -32.53 -11.24
N LYS A 634 26.55 -33.64 -10.72
CA LYS A 634 26.62 -34.92 -11.45
C LYS A 634 25.25 -35.61 -11.56
N ALA A 635 24.38 -35.39 -10.59
CA ALA A 635 23.04 -35.98 -10.49
C ALA A 635 21.95 -35.15 -11.19
N LYS A 636 22.30 -34.07 -11.90
CA LYS A 636 21.34 -33.13 -12.52
C LYS A 636 20.27 -33.79 -13.40
N GLY A 637 20.55 -34.94 -14.02
CA GLY A 637 19.57 -35.68 -14.83
C GLY A 637 18.43 -36.29 -14.02
N LEU A 638 18.61 -36.44 -12.71
CA LEU A 638 17.58 -36.92 -11.77
C LEU A 638 16.90 -35.78 -10.99
N ILE A 639 17.33 -34.53 -11.18
CA ILE A 639 16.82 -33.39 -10.43
C ILE A 639 15.79 -32.66 -11.29
N VAL A 640 14.55 -32.60 -10.82
CA VAL A 640 13.46 -31.90 -11.49
C VAL A 640 13.09 -30.67 -10.68
N SER A 641 12.95 -29.54 -11.37
CA SER A 641 12.46 -28.29 -10.78
C SER A 641 10.94 -28.28 -10.77
N ALA A 642 10.33 -27.71 -9.73
CA ALA A 642 8.87 -27.65 -9.56
C ALA A 642 8.19 -26.77 -10.62
N ASP A 643 8.93 -25.91 -11.33
CA ASP A 643 8.45 -25.12 -12.48
C ASP A 643 8.57 -25.85 -13.83
N ASN A 644 9.17 -27.05 -13.87
CA ASN A 644 9.28 -27.82 -15.10
C ASN A 644 7.93 -28.43 -15.47
N LYS A 645 7.23 -27.82 -16.41
CA LYS A 645 5.91 -28.27 -16.87
C LYS A 645 5.96 -29.53 -17.75
N ASP A 646 7.03 -29.71 -18.52
CA ASP A 646 7.18 -30.84 -19.42
C ASP A 646 7.27 -32.17 -18.66
N ALA A 647 8.02 -32.20 -17.55
CA ALA A 647 8.12 -33.38 -16.69
C ALA A 647 6.80 -33.70 -15.96
N LEU A 648 5.96 -32.69 -15.67
CA LEU A 648 4.65 -32.88 -15.07
C LEU A 648 3.62 -33.44 -16.07
N VAL A 649 3.50 -32.81 -17.25
CA VAL A 649 2.40 -33.09 -18.19
C VAL A 649 2.77 -34.14 -19.24
N ASN A 650 4.05 -34.23 -19.62
CA ASN A 650 4.55 -35.12 -20.67
C ASN A 650 5.76 -35.96 -20.19
N PRO A 651 5.64 -36.70 -19.07
CA PRO A 651 6.78 -37.31 -18.38
C PRO A 651 7.58 -38.30 -19.23
N LYS A 652 6.92 -39.06 -20.11
CA LYS A 652 7.59 -40.02 -20.99
C LYS A 652 8.51 -39.31 -22.01
N ALA A 653 7.98 -38.29 -22.68
CA ALA A 653 8.74 -37.48 -23.63
C ALA A 653 9.87 -36.72 -22.94
N TYR A 654 9.63 -36.25 -21.71
CA TYR A 654 10.68 -35.64 -20.87
C TYR A 654 11.83 -36.61 -20.59
N VAL A 655 11.54 -37.82 -20.09
CA VAL A 655 12.58 -38.83 -19.81
C VAL A 655 13.32 -39.25 -21.08
N GLU A 656 12.62 -39.42 -22.22
CA GLU A 656 13.26 -39.73 -23.50
C GLU A 656 14.21 -38.62 -23.96
N LYS A 657 13.79 -37.35 -23.84
CA LYS A 657 14.60 -36.18 -24.18
C LYS A 657 15.84 -36.03 -23.29
N HIS A 658 15.74 -36.43 -22.03
CA HIS A 658 16.80 -36.32 -21.02
C HIS A 658 17.53 -37.65 -20.74
N SER A 659 17.38 -38.65 -21.61
CA SER A 659 17.92 -40.00 -21.40
C SER A 659 19.44 -40.02 -21.16
N ASP A 660 20.21 -39.25 -21.92
CA ASP A 660 21.68 -39.23 -21.79
C ASP A 660 22.10 -38.64 -20.45
N GLU A 661 21.43 -37.58 -20.00
CA GLU A 661 21.68 -36.94 -18.70
C GLU A 661 21.31 -37.86 -17.55
N ILE A 662 20.17 -38.57 -17.63
CA ILE A 662 19.74 -39.55 -16.63
C ILE A 662 20.75 -40.70 -16.54
N ASN A 663 21.14 -41.29 -17.66
CA ASN A 663 22.10 -42.39 -17.71
C ASN A 663 23.47 -41.95 -17.13
N GLN A 664 23.94 -40.75 -17.48
CA GLN A 664 25.17 -40.20 -16.95
C GLN A 664 25.08 -39.96 -15.44
N SER A 665 23.99 -39.38 -14.96
CA SER A 665 23.75 -39.15 -13.53
C SER A 665 23.73 -40.45 -12.74
N VAL A 666 23.01 -41.46 -13.20
CA VAL A 666 22.98 -42.78 -12.55
C VAL A 666 24.35 -43.45 -12.57
N ALA A 667 25.12 -43.33 -13.66
CA ALA A 667 26.47 -43.89 -13.74
C ALA A 667 27.45 -43.24 -12.75
N GLU A 668 27.39 -41.92 -12.57
CA GLU A 668 28.20 -41.17 -11.60
C GLU A 668 27.79 -41.46 -10.15
N ILE A 669 26.48 -41.54 -9.89
CA ILE A 669 25.93 -41.94 -8.57
C ILE A 669 26.37 -43.37 -8.24
N ALA A 670 26.22 -44.31 -9.17
CA ALA A 670 26.64 -45.69 -8.97
C ALA A 670 28.15 -45.80 -8.75
N LYS A 671 28.97 -45.01 -9.46
CA LYS A 671 30.41 -44.95 -9.22
C LYS A 671 30.73 -44.47 -7.81
N TYR A 672 30.04 -43.43 -7.34
CA TYR A 672 30.17 -42.96 -5.96
C TYR A 672 29.73 -44.03 -4.97
N ASN A 673 28.54 -44.63 -5.14
CA ASN A 673 28.02 -45.66 -4.26
C ASN A 673 28.95 -46.88 -4.21
N ALA A 674 29.60 -47.28 -5.31
CA ALA A 674 30.61 -48.34 -5.30
C ALA A 674 31.81 -47.99 -4.40
N THR A 675 32.34 -46.78 -4.52
CA THR A 675 33.47 -46.32 -3.69
C THR A 675 33.09 -46.13 -2.23
N ASP A 676 31.90 -45.57 -1.98
CA ASP A 676 31.37 -45.32 -0.64
C ASP A 676 31.06 -46.63 0.08
N ASN A 677 30.37 -47.55 -0.60
CA ASN A 677 30.09 -48.89 -0.09
C ASN A 677 31.38 -49.63 0.25
N TRP A 678 32.40 -49.62 -0.63
CA TRP A 678 33.70 -50.21 -0.30
C TRP A 678 34.39 -49.52 0.89
N SER A 679 34.33 -48.20 0.99
CA SER A 679 34.92 -47.47 2.12
C SER A 679 34.29 -47.86 3.46
N ASN A 680 33.01 -48.24 3.47
CA ASN A 680 32.30 -48.74 4.64
C ASN A 680 32.76 -50.15 5.07
N TYR A 681 33.47 -50.89 4.20
CA TYR A 681 34.11 -52.15 4.57
C TYR A 681 35.45 -51.96 5.31
N ASN A 682 35.98 -50.73 5.45
CA ASN A 682 37.22 -50.47 6.18
C ASN A 682 37.11 -50.99 7.64
N ASN A 683 38.04 -51.86 8.02
CA ASN A 683 38.09 -52.55 9.32
C ASN A 683 36.93 -53.54 9.59
N SER A 684 36.28 -54.05 8.54
CA SER A 684 35.26 -55.09 8.62
C SER A 684 35.70 -56.39 7.93
N GLU A 685 34.85 -57.40 7.98
CA GLU A 685 35.02 -58.68 7.29
C GLU A 685 34.21 -58.68 5.98
N LEU A 686 34.72 -59.39 4.96
CA LEU A 686 33.95 -59.69 3.76
C LEU A 686 32.73 -60.56 4.12
N ASP A 687 31.65 -60.31 3.40
CA ASP A 687 30.40 -61.08 3.43
C ASP A 687 30.23 -61.85 2.10
N VAL A 688 29.06 -61.78 1.47
CA VAL A 688 28.81 -62.41 0.18
C VAL A 688 29.55 -61.66 -0.93
N VAL A 689 30.38 -62.41 -1.67
CA VAL A 689 31.08 -61.93 -2.86
C VAL A 689 30.53 -62.61 -4.12
N TRP A 690 30.76 -61.99 -5.25
CA TRP A 690 30.47 -62.55 -6.57
C TRP A 690 31.75 -63.08 -7.21
N VAL A 691 31.74 -64.34 -7.63
CA VAL A 691 32.84 -65.00 -8.34
C VAL A 691 32.46 -65.17 -9.80
N LYS A 692 33.27 -64.59 -10.70
CA LYS A 692 33.07 -64.69 -12.14
C LYS A 692 33.45 -66.09 -12.64
N GLN A 693 32.53 -66.70 -13.38
CA GLN A 693 32.68 -68.02 -13.96
C GLN A 693 33.34 -67.94 -15.36
N PRO A 694 33.92 -69.05 -15.87
CA PRO A 694 34.55 -69.08 -17.20
C PRO A 694 33.61 -68.73 -18.36
N ASP A 695 32.30 -68.98 -18.21
CA ASP A 695 31.26 -68.65 -19.18
C ASP A 695 30.81 -67.18 -19.12
N GLY A 696 31.39 -66.38 -18.22
CA GLY A 696 31.07 -64.97 -18.02
C GLY A 696 29.92 -64.68 -17.04
N THR A 697 29.26 -65.72 -16.50
CA THR A 697 28.25 -65.58 -15.46
C THR A 697 28.88 -65.38 -14.07
N PHE A 698 28.08 -65.06 -13.06
CA PHE A 698 28.55 -64.85 -11.69
C PHE A 698 27.84 -65.79 -10.73
N LYS A 699 28.53 -66.23 -9.68
CA LYS A 699 27.93 -66.96 -8.56
C LYS A 699 28.22 -66.25 -7.25
N GLN A 700 27.25 -66.24 -6.35
CA GLN A 700 27.49 -65.83 -4.98
C GLN A 700 28.36 -66.91 -4.30
N SER A 701 29.43 -66.50 -3.64
CA SER A 701 30.24 -67.36 -2.79
C SER A 701 30.24 -66.82 -1.36
N TYR A 702 30.13 -67.76 -0.43
CA TYR A 702 30.24 -67.55 1.02
C TYR A 702 31.59 -68.04 1.55
N ASP A 703 32.47 -68.56 0.69
CA ASP A 703 33.77 -69.13 1.10
C ASP A 703 34.75 -68.05 1.60
N TYR A 704 34.45 -66.79 1.26
CA TYR A 704 35.22 -65.61 1.66
C TYR A 704 34.60 -64.89 2.87
N TYR A 705 33.50 -65.42 3.41
CA TYR A 705 32.81 -64.84 4.55
C TYR A 705 33.73 -64.85 5.79
N GLY A 706 33.86 -63.70 6.46
CA GLY A 706 34.71 -63.55 7.64
C GLY A 706 36.17 -63.20 7.34
N GLN A 707 36.56 -63.11 6.06
CA GLN A 707 37.92 -62.69 5.70
C GLN A 707 38.10 -61.18 5.92
N PRO A 708 39.26 -60.71 6.43
CA PRO A 708 39.48 -59.28 6.62
C PRO A 708 39.40 -58.50 5.30
N ALA A 709 38.50 -57.52 5.21
CA ALA A 709 38.40 -56.67 4.01
C ALA A 709 39.69 -55.86 3.77
N SER A 710 40.52 -55.68 4.80
CA SER A 710 41.86 -55.06 4.70
C SER A 710 42.81 -55.79 3.75
N ASP A 711 42.58 -57.08 3.50
CA ASP A 711 43.41 -57.90 2.60
C ASP A 711 43.09 -57.65 1.12
N TYR A 712 42.04 -56.88 0.85
CA TYR A 712 41.56 -56.56 -0.48
C TYR A 712 41.69 -55.06 -0.76
N GLU A 713 41.75 -54.70 -2.04
CA GLU A 713 41.69 -53.32 -2.52
C GLU A 713 40.66 -53.16 -3.62
N PHE A 714 40.03 -51.98 -3.69
CA PHE A 714 39.15 -51.61 -4.79
C PHE A 714 39.98 -51.40 -6.06
N THR A 715 39.71 -52.19 -7.09
CA THR A 715 40.53 -52.19 -8.31
C THR A 715 39.78 -51.77 -9.56
N GLY A 716 38.45 -51.76 -9.55
CA GLY A 716 37.69 -51.24 -10.69
C GLY A 716 36.20 -51.07 -10.47
N TYR A 717 35.62 -50.02 -11.05
CA TYR A 717 34.17 -49.87 -11.20
C TYR A 717 33.73 -50.49 -12.53
N LEU A 718 32.70 -51.34 -12.49
CA LEU A 718 32.21 -52.11 -13.64
C LEU A 718 30.90 -51.58 -14.23
N GLY A 719 30.33 -50.52 -13.65
CA GLY A 719 29.11 -49.89 -14.11
C GLY A 719 27.90 -50.11 -13.20
N ALA A 720 26.81 -49.41 -13.52
CA ALA A 720 25.48 -49.68 -12.99
C ALA A 720 24.91 -50.90 -13.70
N LYS A 721 24.61 -51.96 -12.95
CA LYS A 721 24.16 -53.25 -13.46
C LYS A 721 22.84 -53.68 -12.85
N THR A 722 22.15 -54.57 -13.53
CA THR A 722 21.10 -55.40 -12.96
C THR A 722 21.42 -56.86 -13.24
N TYR A 723 20.89 -57.78 -12.45
CA TYR A 723 21.15 -59.21 -12.64
C TYR A 723 19.86 -60.03 -12.64
N LYS A 724 19.91 -61.15 -13.35
CA LYS A 724 18.86 -62.19 -13.32
C LYS A 724 19.49 -63.53 -12.97
N TYR A 725 18.76 -64.33 -12.20
CA TYR A 725 19.13 -65.70 -11.91
C TYR A 725 18.72 -66.61 -13.08
N ASP A 726 19.68 -67.37 -13.61
CA ASP A 726 19.45 -68.35 -14.67
C ASP A 726 20.22 -69.64 -14.35
N SER A 727 19.48 -70.73 -14.17
CA SER A 727 20.00 -72.10 -14.14
C SER A 727 21.21 -72.34 -13.21
N GLY A 728 21.23 -71.71 -12.03
CA GLY A 728 22.30 -71.89 -11.04
C GLY A 728 23.40 -70.83 -11.04
N SER A 729 23.33 -69.84 -11.92
CA SER A 729 24.24 -68.70 -12.01
C SER A 729 23.48 -67.38 -12.19
N TYR A 730 24.16 -66.25 -12.06
CA TYR A 730 23.61 -64.90 -12.23
C TYR A 730 24.22 -64.24 -13.46
N VAL A 731 23.35 -63.70 -14.31
CA VAL A 731 23.74 -62.95 -15.51
C VAL A 731 23.57 -61.46 -15.22
N PHE A 732 24.67 -60.72 -15.24
CA PHE A 732 24.68 -59.27 -15.10
C PHE A 732 24.50 -58.60 -16.48
N SER A 733 23.69 -57.56 -16.52
CA SER A 733 23.43 -56.72 -17.69
C SER A 733 23.46 -55.24 -17.30
N ASP A 734 23.61 -54.35 -18.27
CA ASP A 734 23.58 -52.90 -17.99
C ASP A 734 22.20 -52.48 -17.47
N TYR A 735 22.20 -51.61 -16.46
CA TYR A 735 20.98 -51.09 -15.88
C TYR A 735 20.34 -50.06 -16.83
N ASP A 736 19.12 -50.32 -17.30
CA ASP A 736 18.34 -49.37 -18.11
C ASP A 736 17.74 -48.28 -17.22
N ALA A 737 18.56 -47.29 -16.89
CA ALA A 737 18.17 -46.23 -15.96
C ALA A 737 16.96 -45.42 -16.45
N LYS A 738 16.85 -45.12 -17.75
CA LYS A 738 15.73 -44.32 -18.26
C LYS A 738 14.36 -44.99 -18.04
N ASP A 739 14.22 -46.27 -18.36
CA ASP A 739 12.96 -47.00 -18.26
C ASP A 739 12.60 -47.23 -16.78
N ALA A 740 13.60 -47.55 -15.96
CA ALA A 740 13.45 -47.73 -14.53
C ALA A 740 13.01 -46.43 -13.83
N ILE A 741 13.64 -45.30 -14.15
CA ILE A 741 13.27 -43.98 -13.61
C ILE A 741 11.86 -43.58 -14.05
N TYR A 742 11.51 -43.78 -15.33
CA TYR A 742 10.16 -43.48 -15.81
C TYR A 742 9.09 -44.27 -15.04
N LYS A 743 9.26 -45.59 -14.95
CA LYS A 743 8.29 -46.48 -14.28
C LYS A 743 8.15 -46.15 -12.80
N LYS A 744 9.25 -45.95 -12.08
CA LYS A 744 9.24 -45.69 -10.63
C LYS A 744 8.60 -44.36 -10.27
N ASN A 745 8.84 -43.31 -11.07
CA ASN A 745 8.49 -41.94 -10.66
C ASN A 745 7.20 -41.40 -11.27
N PHE A 746 6.83 -41.87 -12.45
CA PHE A 746 5.74 -41.29 -13.24
C PHE A 746 4.61 -42.26 -13.54
N THR A 747 4.73 -43.52 -13.14
CA THR A 747 3.68 -44.53 -13.32
C THR A 747 3.33 -45.17 -11.99
N MET A 748 2.10 -45.68 -11.89
CA MET A 748 1.62 -46.41 -10.72
C MET A 748 0.57 -47.43 -11.16
N SER A 749 0.59 -48.60 -10.54
CA SER A 749 -0.42 -49.64 -10.69
C SER A 749 -1.53 -49.46 -9.66
N SER A 750 -2.72 -49.97 -9.92
CA SER A 750 -3.88 -49.89 -9.03
C SER A 750 -3.69 -50.61 -7.69
N ASN A 751 -2.68 -51.49 -7.60
CA ASN A 751 -2.30 -52.22 -6.39
C ASN A 751 -1.13 -51.56 -5.64
N ASP A 752 -0.53 -50.51 -6.20
CA ASP A 752 0.55 -49.78 -5.54
C ASP A 752 -0.05 -48.81 -4.53
N TRP A 753 0.64 -48.66 -3.39
CA TRP A 753 0.25 -47.69 -2.37
C TRP A 753 0.58 -46.25 -2.76
N GLY A 754 1.56 -46.07 -3.66
CA GLY A 754 2.06 -44.77 -4.10
C GLY A 754 2.64 -43.93 -2.95
N GLU A 755 2.91 -42.67 -3.25
CA GLU A 755 3.30 -41.63 -2.30
C GLU A 755 2.12 -40.73 -1.95
N GLY A 756 2.16 -40.06 -0.80
CA GLY A 756 1.20 -38.99 -0.47
C GLY A 756 -0.10 -39.42 0.19
N SER A 757 -0.37 -40.72 0.41
CA SER A 757 -1.60 -41.19 1.07
C SER A 757 -1.81 -40.56 2.45
N SER A 758 -0.75 -40.45 3.27
CA SER A 758 -0.80 -39.78 4.57
C SER A 758 -0.89 -38.25 4.49
N TYR A 759 -0.48 -37.65 3.37
CA TYR A 759 -0.43 -36.20 3.19
C TYR A 759 -1.69 -35.63 2.54
N TYR A 760 -2.26 -36.35 1.57
CA TYR A 760 -3.34 -35.89 0.69
C TYR A 760 -4.54 -36.83 0.67
N GLY A 761 -4.45 -38.02 1.26
CA GLY A 761 -5.56 -38.98 1.36
C GLY A 761 -5.64 -40.00 0.21
N TRP A 762 -4.70 -40.00 -0.74
CA TRP A 762 -4.55 -41.04 -1.76
C TRP A 762 -3.10 -41.20 -2.24
N GLY A 763 -2.81 -42.34 -2.87
CA GLY A 763 -1.49 -42.64 -3.43
C GLY A 763 -1.26 -42.01 -4.80
N MET A 764 -0.06 -41.50 -5.04
CA MET A 764 0.38 -40.88 -6.29
C MET A 764 1.76 -41.42 -6.73
N PRO A 765 2.12 -41.33 -8.02
CA PRO A 765 3.51 -41.51 -8.44
C PRO A 765 4.42 -40.50 -7.73
N ASN A 766 5.67 -40.89 -7.45
CA ASN A 766 6.63 -40.05 -6.70
C ASN A 766 6.74 -38.62 -7.27
N ALA A 767 6.83 -38.47 -8.60
CA ALA A 767 6.94 -37.15 -9.21
C ALA A 767 5.68 -36.30 -8.97
N LEU A 768 4.49 -36.88 -9.13
CA LEU A 768 3.23 -36.15 -8.97
C LEU A 768 3.03 -35.69 -7.51
N PHE A 769 3.39 -36.54 -6.54
CA PHE A 769 3.42 -36.17 -5.13
C PHE A 769 4.38 -35.00 -4.87
N ASN A 770 5.62 -35.08 -5.38
CA ASN A 770 6.60 -34.01 -5.19
C ASN A 770 6.20 -32.69 -5.86
N TYR A 771 5.50 -32.73 -7.00
CA TYR A 771 4.90 -31.52 -7.58
C TYR A 771 3.85 -30.93 -6.64
N MET A 772 2.85 -31.71 -6.22
CA MET A 772 1.81 -31.22 -5.30
C MET A 772 2.41 -30.61 -4.04
N TYR A 773 3.35 -31.32 -3.43
CA TYR A 773 4.03 -30.90 -2.20
C TYR A 773 4.79 -29.59 -2.36
N ASN A 774 5.57 -29.44 -3.43
CA ASN A 774 6.33 -28.21 -3.66
C ASN A 774 5.43 -27.03 -4.06
N LEU A 775 4.37 -27.26 -4.86
CA LEU A 775 3.40 -26.22 -5.22
C LEU A 775 2.65 -25.71 -3.99
N GLU A 776 2.14 -26.61 -3.14
CA GLU A 776 1.51 -26.26 -1.86
C GLU A 776 2.47 -25.47 -0.97
N LYS A 777 3.72 -25.95 -0.82
CA LYS A 777 4.73 -25.32 0.03
C LYS A 777 5.05 -23.88 -0.41
N VAL A 778 5.18 -23.62 -1.71
CA VAL A 778 5.41 -22.25 -2.22
C VAL A 778 4.28 -21.30 -1.81
N VAL A 779 3.03 -21.76 -1.86
CA VAL A 779 1.87 -20.94 -1.48
C VAL A 779 1.87 -20.64 0.01
N HIS A 780 2.08 -21.64 0.87
CA HIS A 780 2.12 -21.44 2.32
C HIS A 780 3.32 -20.59 2.76
N ASP A 781 4.51 -20.83 2.21
CA ASP A 781 5.71 -20.02 2.48
C ASP A 781 5.42 -18.54 2.14
N ALA A 782 4.78 -18.26 0.99
CA ALA A 782 4.45 -16.90 0.56
C ALA A 782 3.42 -16.18 1.46
N GLU A 783 2.44 -16.89 2.02
CA GLU A 783 1.46 -16.33 2.96
C GLU A 783 2.12 -15.96 4.30
N SER A 784 3.00 -16.82 4.81
CA SER A 784 3.73 -16.61 6.06
C SER A 784 4.70 -15.43 6.00
N GLU A 785 5.28 -15.15 4.83
CA GLU A 785 6.24 -14.06 4.62
C GLU A 785 5.59 -12.73 4.22
N ASN A 786 4.26 -12.64 4.23
CA ASN A 786 3.52 -11.45 3.78
C ASN A 786 3.86 -11.05 2.33
N LYS A 787 4.14 -12.04 1.48
CA LYS A 787 4.44 -11.90 0.04
C LYS A 787 3.20 -12.13 -0.84
N LEU A 788 2.00 -12.21 -0.25
CA LEU A 788 0.76 -12.32 -1.03
C LEU A 788 0.57 -11.04 -1.88
N PRO A 789 0.40 -11.16 -3.21
CA PRO A 789 0.37 -10.02 -4.14
C PRO A 789 -0.83 -9.08 -3.96
#